data_AF-A0A7H8HXD6-F1
#
_entry.id   AF-A0A7H8HXD6-F1
#
_cell.length_a   1.000
_cell.length_b   1.000
_cell.length_c   1.000
_cell.angle_alpha   90.00
_cell.angle_beta   90.00
_cell.angle_gamma   90.00
#
_symmetry.space_group_name_H-M   'P 1'
#
loop_
_entity.id
_entity.type
_entity.pdbx_description
1 polymer ?
#
loop_
_entity_poly.entity_id
_entity_poly.type
_entity_poly.pdbx_seq_one_letter_code
_entity_poly.pdbx_strand_id
1 'polypeptide(L)'
;MLAVLLAGSAGLTGLAPPAAVAAEPPSTVTLPTGDRVTVRTAPDGRDTFEVRPAAEKGMARALVHLRLGGRDYEVPGTALPYLGRGLDLSLFDVKALLAGAKVPVDTATFGAALARQFKEDSARGRFGGQGLFANGARFALAGAPKRQAAQPRSVMRTVSVDATDIAGKPADTGIAFLYNTDDGNTLAPDENFNYFSGGTAKFSVPDGHYSALGVFWTTDADGNPTELRFSAQPEFAVTADAAVRVDAKRASSKLTWVTPRPALPDDTGFLFRRAARTGPALLVDFDAGPGVPIAVSPTSVPVRTGALQTYPYSRLVSPPGPGTPYEYVLQKATIGVIPQQRYVITAKDVAAVDATYFSEYSSLGLRQRSGMFTFEDGGGRPSHPIQLPRKQTEYVSAAPDLEWFGGMSKYVLPGPFPGWAGGQYEAFRSYRGGTSVTEGWNRFPLHPTGAVALLSEPTVSTLPAATRAGDLLRFSFTPFSDNEPGHTGFGYYGEARDTITGHYRLTQDGTTLAEGSPSGGFEAAFEQEAGAGPATLGLTIDAGRTGPMYHQSTASHTEWTWKSQHVEGATLPPALYCARGENGPDRTCAVEPLLTLGYAVGGLRPDGSTVAGPQGLDLTVGHLQASAAAPVTAATVQYSTDGTTWQDAAVTARGGGVFHADFAAATEAFRGLDVSLRVTAADAAGATITETITDAYHVYLS
;
A
#
# COMPACT_ATOMS: atom_id res chain seq x y z
N MET A 1 35.71 -67.24 -10.52
CA MET A 1 36.57 -67.24 -9.31
C MET A 1 36.71 -65.82 -8.81
N LEU A 2 36.80 -65.68 -7.49
CA LEU A 2 36.58 -64.50 -6.64
C LEU A 2 37.54 -63.31 -6.81
N ALA A 3 37.00 -62.12 -6.49
CA ALA A 3 37.57 -60.90 -5.86
C ALA A 3 38.68 -60.14 -6.63
N VAL A 4 38.71 -58.79 -6.65
CA VAL A 4 39.22 -57.92 -5.56
C VAL A 4 39.12 -56.40 -5.96
N LEU A 5 38.78 -55.51 -4.99
CA LEU A 5 39.04 -54.03 -4.82
C LEU A 5 38.44 -53.03 -5.86
N LEU A 6 38.07 -51.76 -5.60
CA LEU A 6 38.30 -50.76 -4.53
C LEU A 6 37.27 -49.60 -4.63
N ALA A 7 37.20 -48.80 -3.57
CA ALA A 7 36.30 -47.68 -3.30
C ALA A 7 36.37 -46.48 -4.26
N GLY A 8 35.28 -45.70 -4.29
CA GLY A 8 35.21 -44.36 -4.89
C GLY A 8 34.02 -43.58 -4.32
N SER A 9 34.24 -42.89 -3.21
CA SER A 9 33.37 -41.83 -2.70
C SER A 9 33.32 -40.68 -3.71
N ALA A 10 32.17 -40.48 -4.35
CA ALA A 10 31.88 -39.30 -5.18
C ALA A 10 30.75 -38.51 -4.51
N GLY A 11 31.05 -37.24 -4.24
CA GLY A 11 30.32 -36.35 -3.36
C GLY A 11 28.88 -36.05 -3.81
N LEU A 12 28.02 -35.95 -2.79
CA LEU A 12 26.78 -35.21 -2.86
C LEU A 12 27.15 -33.73 -3.01
N THR A 13 27.20 -33.23 -4.25
CA THR A 13 27.13 -31.80 -4.52
C THR A 13 25.80 -31.31 -3.99
N GLY A 14 25.82 -30.59 -2.86
CA GLY A 14 24.66 -29.88 -2.34
C GLY A 14 24.10 -28.96 -3.41
N LEU A 15 22.81 -29.12 -3.70
CA LEU A 15 22.05 -28.14 -4.47
C LEU A 15 22.13 -26.83 -3.68
N ALA A 16 22.80 -25.83 -4.26
CA ALA A 16 22.76 -24.47 -3.73
C ALA A 16 21.28 -24.07 -3.59
N PRO A 17 20.84 -23.52 -2.45
CA PRO A 17 19.48 -23.02 -2.31
C PRO A 17 19.21 -21.99 -3.43
N PRO A 18 18.01 -22.00 -4.03
CA PRO A 18 17.68 -21.06 -5.09
C PRO A 18 17.87 -19.63 -4.57
N ALA A 19 18.55 -18.80 -5.37
CA ALA A 19 18.74 -17.40 -5.08
C ALA A 19 17.36 -16.73 -4.99
N ALA A 20 16.97 -16.36 -3.77
CA ALA A 20 15.72 -15.70 -3.51
C ALA A 20 15.91 -14.18 -3.64
N VAL A 21 15.01 -13.54 -4.37
CA VAL A 21 15.08 -12.13 -4.75
C VAL A 21 14.74 -11.24 -3.55
N ALA A 22 15.53 -10.20 -3.29
CA ALA A 22 15.26 -9.16 -2.30
C ALA A 22 13.88 -8.51 -2.53
N ALA A 23 13.29 -7.90 -1.49
CA ALA A 23 12.03 -7.18 -1.61
C ALA A 23 12.11 -6.13 -2.74
N GLU A 24 11.18 -6.19 -3.71
CA GLU A 24 11.21 -5.29 -4.85
C GLU A 24 10.80 -3.87 -4.41
N PRO A 25 11.52 -2.82 -4.87
CA PRO A 25 11.07 -1.46 -4.62
C PRO A 25 9.68 -1.25 -5.24
N PRO A 26 8.84 -0.41 -4.62
CA PRO A 26 7.56 -0.03 -5.20
C PRO A 26 7.77 0.51 -6.60
N SER A 27 6.96 0.03 -7.53
CA SER A 27 7.05 0.42 -8.94
C SER A 27 5.87 1.34 -9.26
N THR A 28 6.15 2.50 -9.84
CA THR A 28 5.12 3.49 -10.17
C THR A 28 4.96 3.61 -11.67
N VAL A 29 3.70 3.66 -12.13
CA VAL A 29 3.37 3.89 -13.53
C VAL A 29 2.39 5.04 -13.70
N THR A 30 2.48 5.71 -14.85
CA THR A 30 1.53 6.74 -15.28
C THR A 30 0.66 6.16 -16.40
N LEU A 31 -0.65 6.20 -16.21
CA LEU A 31 -1.63 5.74 -17.19
C LEU A 31 -1.73 6.73 -18.36
N PRO A 32 -2.33 6.33 -19.51
CA PRO A 32 -2.51 7.21 -20.67
C PRO A 32 -3.28 8.51 -20.38
N THR A 33 -4.09 8.50 -19.33
CA THR A 33 -4.91 9.62 -18.86
C THR A 33 -4.20 10.52 -17.84
N GLY A 34 -2.98 10.17 -17.43
CA GLY A 34 -2.15 10.92 -16.48
C GLY A 34 -2.25 10.42 -15.03
N ASP A 35 -3.22 9.57 -14.71
CA ASP A 35 -3.39 8.96 -13.39
C ASP A 35 -2.15 8.12 -13.03
N ARG A 36 -1.86 8.01 -11.74
CA ARG A 36 -0.71 7.25 -11.25
C ARG A 36 -1.10 6.06 -10.42
N VAL A 37 -0.39 4.96 -10.63
CA VAL A 37 -0.55 3.75 -9.83
C VAL A 37 0.83 3.33 -9.34
N THR A 38 1.02 3.35 -8.03
CA THR A 38 2.20 2.79 -7.37
C THR A 38 1.83 1.42 -6.83
N VAL A 39 2.59 0.40 -7.22
CA VAL A 39 2.37 -0.99 -6.83
C VAL A 39 3.48 -1.43 -5.91
N ARG A 40 3.09 -2.05 -4.79
CA ARG A 40 3.96 -2.76 -3.87
C ARG A 40 3.57 -4.23 -3.88
N THR A 41 4.48 -5.07 -4.34
CA THR A 41 4.28 -6.51 -4.39
C THR A 41 4.79 -7.13 -3.09
N ALA A 42 3.87 -7.71 -2.34
CA ALA A 42 4.16 -8.52 -1.17
C ALA A 42 4.94 -9.79 -1.56
N PRO A 43 5.62 -10.44 -0.60
CA PRO A 43 6.41 -11.65 -0.85
C PRO A 43 5.57 -12.84 -1.29
N ASP A 44 4.32 -12.90 -0.82
CA ASP A 44 3.31 -13.88 -1.26
C ASP A 44 2.75 -13.59 -2.66
N GLY A 45 3.23 -12.53 -3.32
CA GLY A 45 2.86 -12.13 -4.67
C GLY A 45 1.63 -11.21 -4.76
N ARG A 46 1.03 -10.83 -3.63
CA ARG A 46 -0.11 -9.91 -3.65
C ARG A 46 0.31 -8.47 -3.82
N ASP A 47 -0.49 -7.72 -4.56
CA ASP A 47 -0.22 -6.33 -4.84
C ASP A 47 -1.04 -5.42 -3.92
N THR A 48 -0.37 -4.45 -3.32
CA THR A 48 -1.03 -3.29 -2.74
C THR A 48 -0.85 -2.10 -3.65
N PHE A 49 -1.90 -1.30 -3.79
CA PHE A 49 -1.95 -0.20 -4.73
C PHE A 49 -2.06 1.13 -3.99
N GLU A 50 -1.34 2.12 -4.48
CA GLU A 50 -1.62 3.52 -4.23
C GLU A 50 -2.02 4.15 -5.56
N VAL A 51 -3.26 4.63 -5.62
CA VAL A 51 -3.80 5.23 -6.83
C VAL A 51 -3.96 6.72 -6.62
N ARG A 52 -3.39 7.51 -7.52
CA ARG A 52 -3.54 8.95 -7.53
C ARG A 52 -4.16 9.43 -8.84
N PRO A 53 -5.44 9.84 -8.80
CA PRO A 53 -6.09 10.45 -9.95
C PRO A 53 -5.36 11.70 -10.45
N ALA A 54 -5.37 11.93 -11.76
CA ALA A 54 -4.82 13.15 -12.36
C ALA A 54 -5.77 14.33 -12.24
N ALA A 55 -7.09 14.09 -12.27
CA ALA A 55 -8.11 15.12 -12.12
C ALA A 55 -8.56 15.21 -10.66
N GLU A 56 -8.77 16.43 -10.16
CA GLU A 56 -9.27 16.66 -8.79
C GLU A 56 -10.78 16.45 -8.65
N LYS A 57 -11.54 16.56 -9.76
CA LYS A 57 -13.00 16.52 -9.77
C LYS A 57 -13.58 16.06 -11.11
N GLY A 58 -14.89 15.84 -11.13
CA GLY A 58 -15.63 15.45 -12.34
C GLY A 58 -15.41 13.99 -12.71
N MET A 59 -15.89 13.58 -13.89
CA MET A 59 -15.84 12.17 -14.31
C MET A 59 -14.39 11.64 -14.48
N ALA A 60 -13.43 12.52 -14.75
CA ALA A 60 -12.03 12.14 -14.87
C ALA A 60 -11.37 11.80 -13.51
N ARG A 61 -11.98 12.21 -12.39
CA ARG A 61 -11.53 11.85 -11.03
C ARG A 61 -12.08 10.48 -10.60
N ALA A 62 -13.19 10.04 -11.17
CA ALA A 62 -13.75 8.73 -10.90
C ALA A 62 -12.86 7.65 -11.50
N LEU A 63 -12.64 6.57 -10.74
CA LEU A 63 -11.75 5.48 -11.12
C LEU A 63 -12.45 4.14 -10.89
N VAL A 64 -12.11 3.18 -11.73
CA VAL A 64 -12.63 1.82 -11.65
C VAL A 64 -11.47 0.85 -11.71
N HIS A 65 -11.24 0.20 -10.57
CA HIS A 65 -10.30 -0.89 -10.48
C HIS A 65 -10.99 -2.18 -10.91
N LEU A 66 -10.43 -2.83 -11.93
CA LEU A 66 -10.94 -4.08 -12.48
C LEU A 66 -9.89 -5.17 -12.32
N ARG A 67 -10.28 -6.31 -11.74
CA ARG A 67 -9.51 -7.55 -11.85
C ARG A 67 -10.23 -8.50 -12.79
N LEU A 68 -9.60 -8.80 -13.92
CA LEU A 68 -10.13 -9.67 -14.97
C LEU A 68 -9.05 -10.65 -15.42
N GLY A 69 -9.35 -11.95 -15.38
CA GLY A 69 -8.38 -12.98 -15.76
C GLY A 69 -7.07 -12.93 -14.94
N GLY A 70 -7.15 -12.49 -13.68
CA GLY A 70 -5.99 -12.33 -12.79
C GLY A 70 -5.10 -11.11 -13.09
N ARG A 71 -5.56 -10.18 -13.95
CA ARG A 71 -4.84 -8.95 -14.29
C ARG A 71 -5.57 -7.74 -13.71
N ASP A 72 -4.79 -6.77 -13.25
CA ASP A 72 -5.27 -5.52 -12.65
C ASP A 72 -5.27 -4.39 -13.66
N TYR A 73 -6.43 -3.75 -13.78
CA TYR A 73 -6.64 -2.59 -14.64
C TYR A 73 -7.18 -1.43 -13.81
N GLU A 74 -6.62 -0.25 -14.04
CA GLU A 74 -7.11 0.98 -13.43
C GLU A 74 -7.71 1.87 -14.51
N VAL A 75 -9.03 1.98 -14.56
CA VAL A 75 -9.73 2.61 -15.68
C VAL A 75 -10.44 3.88 -15.22
N PRO A 76 -10.07 5.06 -15.74
CA PRO A 76 -10.80 6.29 -15.46
C PRO A 76 -12.23 6.27 -15.97
N GLY A 77 -13.11 6.95 -15.25
CA GLY A 77 -14.53 7.07 -15.58
C GLY A 77 -14.77 7.59 -17.00
N THR A 78 -13.92 8.52 -17.47
CA THR A 78 -13.99 9.06 -18.84
C THR A 78 -13.57 8.06 -19.91
N ALA A 79 -12.79 7.04 -19.58
CA ALA A 79 -12.32 6.01 -20.51
C ALA A 79 -13.29 4.83 -20.63
N LEU A 80 -14.04 4.52 -19.56
CA LEU A 80 -14.94 3.37 -19.50
C LEU A 80 -15.89 3.23 -20.70
N PRO A 81 -16.61 4.27 -21.17
CA PRO A 81 -17.54 4.11 -22.29
C PRO A 81 -16.87 3.78 -23.64
N TYR A 82 -15.55 3.97 -23.72
CA TYR A 82 -14.76 3.86 -24.94
C TYR A 82 -13.98 2.54 -25.08
N LEU A 83 -13.91 1.68 -24.04
CA LEU A 83 -13.20 0.40 -24.21
C LEU A 83 -13.93 -0.44 -25.28
N GLY A 84 -13.22 -1.08 -26.20
CA GLY A 84 -13.82 -1.73 -27.37
C GLY A 84 -14.44 -0.80 -28.42
N ARG A 85 -14.54 0.52 -28.14
CA ARG A 85 -15.05 1.57 -29.05
C ARG A 85 -14.01 2.61 -29.44
N GLY A 86 -12.75 2.20 -29.45
CA GLY A 86 -11.61 3.05 -29.79
C GLY A 86 -10.50 3.00 -28.75
N LEU A 87 -10.80 2.62 -27.50
CA LEU A 87 -9.78 2.26 -26.51
C LEU A 87 -9.74 0.75 -26.34
N ASP A 88 -8.55 0.19 -26.17
CA ASP A 88 -8.34 -1.18 -25.76
C ASP A 88 -8.07 -1.24 -24.25
N LEU A 89 -8.59 -2.27 -23.57
CA LEU A 89 -8.40 -2.42 -22.12
C LEU A 89 -6.90 -2.51 -21.74
N SER A 90 -6.05 -3.02 -22.63
CA SER A 90 -4.60 -3.10 -22.40
C SER A 90 -3.98 -1.75 -22.02
N LEU A 91 -4.52 -0.63 -22.51
CA LEU A 91 -4.03 0.72 -22.17
C LEU A 91 -4.00 1.00 -20.66
N PHE A 92 -4.79 0.26 -19.88
CA PHE A 92 -4.98 0.45 -18.46
C PHE A 92 -4.42 -0.73 -17.63
N ASP A 93 -3.71 -1.65 -18.25
CA ASP A 93 -3.09 -2.80 -17.58
C ASP A 93 -1.87 -2.36 -16.76
N VAL A 94 -2.02 -2.36 -15.44
CA VAL A 94 -1.02 -1.80 -14.54
C VAL A 94 0.30 -2.56 -14.64
N LYS A 95 0.28 -3.89 -14.62
CA LYS A 95 1.50 -4.71 -14.67
C LYS A 95 2.18 -4.66 -16.03
N ALA A 96 1.42 -4.65 -17.14
CA ALA A 96 2.03 -4.52 -18.46
C ALA A 96 2.74 -3.17 -18.64
N LEU A 97 2.16 -2.10 -18.11
CA LEU A 97 2.78 -0.78 -18.14
C LEU A 97 4.02 -0.70 -17.25
N LEU A 98 3.99 -1.29 -16.04
CA LEU A 98 5.16 -1.40 -15.16
C LEU A 98 6.29 -2.22 -15.80
N ALA A 99 5.95 -3.24 -16.58
CA ALA A 99 6.91 -4.01 -17.39
C ALA A 99 7.44 -3.26 -18.63
N GLY A 100 7.08 -1.99 -18.81
CA GLY A 100 7.61 -1.11 -19.87
C GLY A 100 6.84 -1.14 -21.19
N ALA A 101 5.58 -1.62 -21.20
CA ALA A 101 4.75 -1.55 -22.40
C ALA A 101 4.54 -0.11 -22.87
N LYS A 102 4.64 0.13 -24.18
CA LYS A 102 4.58 1.49 -24.75
C LYS A 102 3.14 1.94 -24.98
N VAL A 103 2.79 3.06 -24.38
CA VAL A 103 1.53 3.79 -24.60
C VAL A 103 1.63 4.60 -25.90
N PRO A 104 0.68 4.47 -26.85
CA PRO A 104 0.75 5.13 -28.16
C PRO A 104 0.22 6.58 -28.17
N VAL A 105 0.16 7.24 -27.02
CA VAL A 105 -0.37 8.60 -26.86
C VAL A 105 0.51 9.42 -25.93
N ASP A 106 0.43 10.74 -26.05
CA ASP A 106 1.05 11.66 -25.09
C ASP A 106 0.21 11.72 -23.81
N THR A 107 0.75 11.17 -22.72
CA THR A 107 0.07 11.09 -21.42
C THR A 107 -0.18 12.46 -20.78
N ALA A 108 0.53 13.51 -21.21
CA ALA A 108 0.32 14.88 -20.73
C ALA A 108 -0.94 15.54 -21.30
N THR A 109 -1.41 15.11 -22.49
CA THR A 109 -2.49 15.78 -23.22
C THR A 109 -3.70 14.88 -23.48
N PHE A 110 -3.50 13.56 -23.56
CA PHE A 110 -4.54 12.62 -23.92
C PHE A 110 -5.69 12.59 -22.90
N GLY A 111 -5.41 12.60 -21.60
CA GLY A 111 -6.46 12.62 -20.55
C GLY A 111 -7.42 13.80 -20.68
N ALA A 112 -6.89 15.01 -20.91
CA ALA A 112 -7.70 16.21 -21.11
C ALA A 112 -8.52 16.15 -22.42
N ALA A 113 -7.93 15.60 -23.49
CA ALA A 113 -8.64 15.39 -24.75
C ALA A 113 -9.78 14.37 -24.60
N LEU A 114 -9.54 13.28 -23.87
CA LEU A 114 -10.54 12.24 -23.59
C LEU A 114 -11.68 12.79 -22.73
N ALA A 115 -11.39 13.61 -21.72
CA ALA A 115 -12.40 14.28 -20.90
C ALA A 115 -13.31 15.20 -21.73
N ARG A 116 -12.74 15.95 -22.69
CA ARG A 116 -13.51 16.76 -23.64
C ARG A 116 -14.39 15.89 -24.54
N GLN A 117 -13.84 14.81 -25.11
CA GLN A 117 -14.60 13.86 -25.92
C GLN A 117 -15.76 13.25 -25.13
N PHE A 118 -15.52 12.87 -23.87
CA PHE A 118 -16.54 12.33 -22.97
C PHE A 118 -17.71 13.32 -22.79
N LYS A 119 -17.44 14.61 -22.56
CA LYS A 119 -18.49 15.63 -22.41
C LYS A 119 -19.34 15.75 -23.68
N GLU A 120 -18.70 15.80 -24.84
CA GLU A 120 -19.38 15.88 -26.14
C GLU A 120 -20.24 14.64 -26.44
N ASP A 121 -19.72 13.44 -26.19
CA ASP A 121 -20.42 12.19 -26.44
C ASP A 121 -21.56 11.94 -25.45
N SER A 122 -21.36 12.33 -24.18
CA SER A 122 -22.39 12.26 -23.14
C SER A 122 -23.58 13.13 -23.49
N ALA A 123 -23.36 14.36 -23.98
CA ALA A 123 -24.42 15.25 -24.43
C ALA A 123 -25.23 14.67 -25.62
N ARG A 124 -24.60 13.81 -26.44
CA ARG A 124 -25.23 13.12 -27.58
C ARG A 124 -25.87 11.78 -27.20
N GLY A 125 -25.55 11.24 -26.03
CA GLY A 125 -25.97 9.90 -25.60
C GLY A 125 -25.33 8.77 -26.40
N ARG A 126 -24.18 8.99 -27.07
CA ARG A 126 -23.50 7.98 -27.88
C ARG A 126 -21.99 8.15 -27.86
N PHE A 127 -21.29 7.10 -27.46
CA PHE A 127 -19.83 7.08 -27.31
C PHE A 127 -19.12 6.42 -28.49
N GLY A 128 -18.03 7.05 -28.96
CA GLY A 128 -17.12 6.52 -29.97
C GLY A 128 -17.55 6.77 -31.42
N GLY A 129 -16.62 6.50 -32.35
CA GLY A 129 -16.83 6.68 -33.80
C GLY A 129 -16.79 8.12 -34.32
N GLN A 130 -16.55 9.11 -33.46
CA GLN A 130 -16.36 10.53 -33.79
C GLN A 130 -15.25 11.16 -32.94
N GLY A 131 -14.85 12.38 -33.29
CA GLY A 131 -13.78 13.12 -32.61
C GLY A 131 -12.49 12.32 -32.51
N LEU A 132 -11.98 12.07 -31.30
CA LEU A 132 -10.81 11.22 -31.05
C LEU A 132 -10.89 9.82 -31.67
N PHE A 133 -12.12 9.31 -31.87
CA PHE A 133 -12.40 7.97 -32.37
C PHE A 133 -12.98 7.99 -33.79
N ALA A 134 -12.90 9.13 -34.50
CA ALA A 134 -13.30 9.23 -35.89
C ALA A 134 -12.46 8.30 -36.79
N ASN A 135 -12.98 7.95 -37.97
CA ASN A 135 -12.30 7.13 -38.97
C ASN A 135 -11.83 5.74 -38.45
N GLY A 136 -12.47 5.23 -37.39
CA GLY A 136 -12.12 3.93 -36.81
C GLY A 136 -10.80 3.93 -36.03
N ALA A 137 -10.32 5.10 -35.57
CA ALA A 137 -9.15 5.20 -34.71
C ALA A 137 -9.27 4.30 -33.48
N ARG A 138 -8.18 3.59 -33.17
CA ARG A 138 -8.06 2.66 -32.04
C ARG A 138 -6.72 2.84 -31.35
N PHE A 139 -6.75 2.87 -30.03
CA PHE A 139 -5.57 3.01 -29.17
C PHE A 139 -5.45 1.75 -28.30
N ALA A 140 -4.28 1.12 -28.34
CA ALA A 140 -3.94 -0.08 -27.58
C ALA A 140 -2.44 -0.04 -27.24
N LEU A 141 -1.99 -0.77 -26.22
CA LEU A 141 -0.55 -0.88 -25.98
C LEU A 141 0.17 -1.43 -27.21
N ALA A 142 1.39 -0.93 -27.46
CA ALA A 142 2.20 -1.45 -28.56
C ALA A 142 2.47 -2.95 -28.35
N GLY A 143 2.18 -3.76 -29.37
CA GLY A 143 2.33 -5.22 -29.29
C GLY A 143 1.20 -5.94 -28.53
N ALA A 144 0.15 -5.22 -28.10
CA ALA A 144 -1.05 -5.86 -27.57
C ALA A 144 -1.56 -6.92 -28.57
N PRO A 145 -1.86 -8.15 -28.11
CA PRO A 145 -2.29 -9.23 -28.99
C PRO A 145 -3.53 -8.76 -29.75
N LYS A 146 -3.48 -8.85 -31.09
CA LYS A 146 -4.65 -8.56 -31.91
C LYS A 146 -5.74 -9.54 -31.53
N ARG A 147 -6.94 -9.04 -31.23
CA ARG A 147 -8.14 -9.84 -30.96
C ARG A 147 -8.30 -10.87 -32.07
N GLN A 148 -8.01 -12.13 -31.77
CA GLN A 148 -8.21 -13.22 -32.70
C GLN A 148 -9.69 -13.56 -32.73
N ALA A 149 -10.21 -13.91 -33.91
CA ALA A 149 -11.57 -14.42 -34.00
C ALA A 149 -11.65 -15.70 -33.16
N ALA A 150 -12.49 -15.69 -32.11
CA ALA A 150 -12.69 -16.85 -31.26
C ALA A 150 -13.17 -18.04 -32.10
N GLN A 151 -12.50 -19.19 -31.93
CA GLN A 151 -12.92 -20.47 -32.48
C GLN A 151 -13.59 -21.24 -31.33
N PRO A 152 -14.93 -21.22 -31.22
CA PRO A 152 -15.61 -21.81 -30.09
C PRO A 152 -15.37 -23.32 -30.05
N ARG A 153 -14.92 -23.81 -28.89
CA ARG A 153 -14.72 -25.25 -28.63
C ARG A 153 -15.97 -25.95 -28.09
N SER A 154 -17.06 -25.19 -27.93
CA SER A 154 -18.34 -25.61 -27.35
C SER A 154 -19.49 -24.89 -28.04
N VAL A 155 -20.72 -25.36 -27.80
CA VAL A 155 -21.93 -24.64 -28.23
C VAL A 155 -22.04 -23.35 -27.43
N MET A 156 -22.16 -22.23 -28.13
CA MET A 156 -22.32 -20.90 -27.52
C MET A 156 -23.79 -20.51 -27.47
N ARG A 157 -24.19 -19.85 -26.37
CA ARG A 157 -25.51 -19.28 -26.11
C ARG A 157 -25.42 -17.76 -26.15
N THR A 158 -26.46 -17.13 -26.67
CA THR A 158 -26.62 -15.68 -26.57
C THR A 158 -27.23 -15.33 -25.23
N VAL A 159 -26.50 -14.56 -24.43
CA VAL A 159 -27.04 -13.92 -23.23
C VAL A 159 -27.24 -12.44 -23.51
N SER A 160 -28.50 -11.99 -23.45
CA SER A 160 -28.86 -10.57 -23.53
C SER A 160 -28.97 -10.00 -22.13
N VAL A 161 -28.06 -9.07 -21.79
CA VAL A 161 -28.12 -8.28 -20.57
C VAL A 161 -28.88 -6.99 -20.89
N ASP A 162 -30.12 -6.91 -20.43
CA ASP A 162 -31.03 -5.79 -20.68
C ASP A 162 -31.01 -4.80 -19.53
N ALA A 163 -31.07 -3.51 -19.84
CA ALA A 163 -31.17 -2.44 -18.86
C ALA A 163 -31.95 -1.24 -19.39
N THR A 164 -32.72 -0.63 -18.50
CA THR A 164 -33.18 0.76 -18.62
C THR A 164 -32.35 1.68 -17.75
N ASP A 165 -32.16 2.92 -18.22
CA ASP A 165 -31.59 4.01 -17.45
C ASP A 165 -32.50 4.46 -16.29
N ILE A 166 -32.08 5.48 -15.55
CA ILE A 166 -32.84 6.01 -14.41
C ILE A 166 -34.16 6.68 -14.83
N ALA A 167 -34.25 7.19 -16.06
CA ALA A 167 -35.47 7.74 -16.63
C ALA A 167 -36.45 6.63 -17.09
N GLY A 168 -36.00 5.38 -17.17
CA GLY A 168 -36.78 4.25 -17.68
C GLY A 168 -36.71 4.11 -19.21
N LYS A 169 -35.79 4.82 -19.88
CA LYS A 169 -35.48 4.62 -21.30
C LYS A 169 -34.49 3.46 -21.45
N PRO A 170 -34.36 2.86 -22.63
CA PRO A 170 -33.28 1.90 -22.88
C PRO A 170 -31.93 2.49 -22.48
N ALA A 171 -31.14 1.76 -21.70
CA ALA A 171 -29.81 2.21 -21.32
C ALA A 171 -28.93 2.24 -22.58
N ASP A 172 -28.44 3.43 -22.95
CA ASP A 172 -27.45 3.60 -24.04
C ASP A 172 -26.09 4.07 -23.49
N THR A 173 -26.07 4.37 -22.19
CA THR A 173 -24.92 4.86 -21.44
C THR A 173 -24.69 3.93 -20.25
N GLY A 174 -23.56 3.23 -20.24
CA GLY A 174 -23.23 2.27 -19.19
C GLY A 174 -22.49 1.05 -19.71
N ILE A 175 -21.97 0.26 -18.77
CA ILE A 175 -21.23 -0.96 -19.04
C ILE A 175 -21.95 -2.14 -18.40
N ALA A 176 -22.02 -3.25 -19.12
CA ALA A 176 -22.52 -4.53 -18.65
C ALA A 176 -21.32 -5.44 -18.43
N PHE A 177 -21.27 -6.16 -17.32
CA PHE A 177 -20.33 -7.27 -17.16
C PHE A 177 -21.10 -8.58 -17.06
N LEU A 178 -20.49 -9.63 -17.57
CA LEU A 178 -20.95 -11.01 -17.50
C LEU A 178 -19.77 -11.90 -17.13
N TYR A 179 -19.92 -12.67 -16.06
CA TYR A 179 -18.83 -13.49 -15.53
C TYR A 179 -19.29 -14.92 -15.28
N ASN A 180 -18.51 -15.89 -15.73
CA ASN A 180 -18.75 -17.31 -15.48
C ASN A 180 -18.29 -17.65 -14.05
N THR A 181 -19.20 -18.21 -13.26
CA THR A 181 -18.98 -18.55 -11.85
C THR A 181 -18.57 -20.01 -11.63
N ASP A 182 -18.59 -20.83 -12.67
CA ASP A 182 -18.03 -22.19 -12.63
C ASP A 182 -16.50 -22.13 -12.78
N ASP A 183 -15.99 -21.46 -13.81
CA ASP A 183 -14.55 -21.23 -14.05
C ASP A 183 -14.28 -19.80 -14.55
N GLY A 184 -13.50 -19.05 -13.78
CA GLY A 184 -13.11 -17.66 -14.08
C GLY A 184 -12.21 -17.50 -15.31
N ASN A 185 -11.68 -18.59 -15.87
CA ASN A 185 -10.91 -18.58 -17.12
C ASN A 185 -11.77 -18.84 -18.37
N THR A 186 -13.07 -19.06 -18.21
CA THR A 186 -13.96 -19.41 -19.33
C THR A 186 -14.04 -18.31 -20.39
N LEU A 187 -14.02 -17.05 -19.97
CA LEU A 187 -14.09 -15.89 -20.84
C LEU A 187 -12.76 -15.14 -20.80
N ALA A 188 -12.27 -14.69 -21.97
CA ALA A 188 -11.12 -13.80 -22.01
C ALA A 188 -11.44 -12.46 -21.30
N PRO A 189 -10.45 -11.71 -20.79
CA PRO A 189 -10.70 -10.47 -20.06
C PRO A 189 -11.61 -9.47 -20.80
N ASP A 190 -11.46 -9.33 -22.12
CA ASP A 190 -12.27 -8.44 -22.97
C ASP A 190 -13.66 -9.00 -23.34
N GLU A 191 -13.95 -10.26 -22.99
CA GLU A 191 -15.25 -10.91 -23.18
C GLU A 191 -16.14 -10.80 -21.93
N ASN A 192 -15.57 -10.40 -20.78
CA ASN A 192 -16.30 -10.26 -19.52
C ASN A 192 -17.13 -8.99 -19.43
N PHE A 193 -17.00 -8.05 -20.38
CA PHE A 193 -17.82 -6.86 -20.43
C PHE A 193 -18.26 -6.53 -21.85
N ASN A 194 -19.40 -5.87 -21.94
CA ASN A 194 -19.94 -5.32 -23.16
C ASN A 194 -20.77 -4.09 -22.77
N TYR A 195 -21.43 -3.49 -23.74
CA TYR A 195 -22.07 -2.20 -23.54
C TYR A 195 -23.48 -2.22 -24.04
N PHE A 196 -24.31 -1.45 -23.35
CA PHE A 196 -25.68 -1.30 -23.76
C PHE A 196 -25.78 -0.49 -25.05
N SER A 197 -26.62 -0.99 -25.96
CA SER A 197 -27.02 -0.31 -27.19
C SER A 197 -28.48 -0.65 -27.44
N GLY A 198 -29.34 0.35 -27.48
CA GLY A 198 -30.80 0.15 -27.45
C GLY A 198 -31.26 -0.54 -26.16
N GLY A 199 -30.54 -0.38 -25.04
CA GLY A 199 -30.87 -1.03 -23.77
C GLY A 199 -30.39 -2.47 -23.60
N THR A 200 -29.66 -3.04 -24.56
CA THR A 200 -29.18 -4.43 -24.47
C THR A 200 -27.67 -4.50 -24.74
N ALA A 201 -26.97 -5.28 -23.92
CA ALA A 201 -25.61 -5.75 -24.15
C ALA A 201 -25.67 -7.27 -24.41
N LYS A 202 -25.08 -7.76 -25.51
CA LYS A 202 -25.14 -9.18 -25.88
C LYS A 202 -23.80 -9.87 -25.66
N PHE A 203 -23.84 -11.05 -25.07
CA PHE A 203 -22.68 -11.89 -24.85
C PHE A 203 -22.89 -13.25 -25.51
N SER A 204 -21.80 -13.88 -25.94
CA SER A 204 -21.79 -15.24 -26.47
C SER A 204 -20.99 -16.08 -25.49
N VAL A 205 -21.63 -17.03 -24.80
CA VAL A 205 -21.01 -17.79 -23.71
C VAL A 205 -21.39 -19.27 -23.76
N PRO A 206 -20.59 -20.20 -23.22
CA PRO A 206 -21.00 -21.60 -23.10
C PRO A 206 -22.11 -21.79 -22.05
N ASP A 207 -22.64 -23.02 -21.97
CA ASP A 207 -23.53 -23.40 -20.87
C ASP A 207 -22.80 -23.30 -19.51
N GLY A 208 -23.49 -22.85 -18.46
CA GLY A 208 -22.90 -22.68 -17.12
C GLY A 208 -23.68 -21.73 -16.22
N HIS A 209 -23.10 -21.38 -15.08
CA HIS A 209 -23.63 -20.42 -14.11
C HIS A 209 -22.93 -19.07 -14.25
N TYR A 210 -23.70 -17.99 -14.27
CA TYR A 210 -23.22 -16.65 -14.55
C TYR A 210 -23.68 -15.62 -13.52
N SER A 211 -22.89 -14.56 -13.39
CA SER A 211 -23.24 -13.32 -12.72
C SER A 211 -23.25 -12.19 -13.75
N ALA A 212 -24.27 -11.33 -13.71
CA ALA A 212 -24.35 -10.16 -14.56
C ALA A 212 -24.46 -8.88 -13.73
N LEU A 213 -23.86 -7.79 -14.20
CA LEU A 213 -23.97 -6.49 -13.56
C LEU A 213 -24.05 -5.37 -14.60
N GLY A 214 -24.74 -4.29 -14.24
CA GLY A 214 -24.87 -3.07 -15.00
C GLY A 214 -24.48 -1.87 -14.14
N VAL A 215 -23.69 -0.97 -14.72
CA VAL A 215 -23.20 0.22 -14.02
C VAL A 215 -23.57 1.46 -14.81
N PHE A 216 -24.21 2.40 -14.11
CA PHE A 216 -24.83 3.57 -14.72
C PHE A 216 -24.44 4.83 -13.94
N TRP A 217 -24.03 5.86 -14.66
CA TRP A 217 -23.72 7.16 -14.11
C TRP A 217 -24.82 8.15 -14.49
N THR A 218 -25.23 8.99 -13.55
CA THR A 218 -25.94 10.22 -13.88
C THR A 218 -24.96 11.37 -13.82
N THR A 219 -25.09 12.33 -14.73
CA THR A 219 -24.24 13.51 -14.77
C THR A 219 -25.06 14.79 -14.77
N ASP A 220 -24.48 15.88 -14.29
CA ASP A 220 -25.02 17.23 -14.49
C ASP A 220 -24.81 17.70 -15.95
N ALA A 221 -25.23 18.95 -16.24
CA ALA A 221 -25.07 19.57 -17.55
C ALA A 221 -23.61 19.78 -17.96
N ASP A 222 -22.68 19.81 -16.99
CA ASP A 222 -21.26 19.96 -17.22
C ASP A 222 -20.53 18.62 -17.43
N GLY A 223 -21.24 17.50 -17.25
CA GLY A 223 -20.70 16.15 -17.36
C GLY A 223 -20.08 15.65 -16.06
N ASN A 224 -20.29 16.34 -14.93
CA ASN A 224 -19.82 15.86 -13.64
C ASN A 224 -20.76 14.77 -13.12
N PRO A 225 -20.23 13.66 -12.56
CA PRO A 225 -21.04 12.62 -11.97
C PRO A 225 -21.84 13.16 -10.78
N THR A 226 -23.11 12.75 -10.71
CA THR A 226 -24.08 13.16 -9.67
C THR A 226 -24.63 11.96 -8.89
N GLU A 227 -24.58 10.77 -9.46
CA GLU A 227 -24.90 9.49 -8.79
C GLU A 227 -24.30 8.34 -9.61
N LEU A 228 -23.77 7.33 -8.91
CA LEU A 228 -23.41 6.03 -9.47
C LEU A 228 -24.45 5.00 -9.07
N ARG A 229 -24.91 4.20 -10.02
CA ARG A 229 -25.87 3.11 -9.79
C ARG A 229 -25.26 1.78 -10.20
N PHE A 230 -25.16 0.87 -9.24
CA PHE A 230 -24.68 -0.48 -9.40
C PHE A 230 -25.86 -1.46 -9.32
N SER A 231 -26.16 -2.16 -10.41
CA SER A 231 -27.25 -3.12 -10.49
C SER A 231 -26.71 -4.51 -10.81
N ALA A 232 -26.98 -5.48 -9.97
CA ALA A 232 -26.44 -6.84 -10.10
C ALA A 232 -27.55 -7.89 -10.14
N GLN A 233 -27.31 -8.90 -10.98
CA GLN A 233 -27.92 -10.22 -10.93
C GLN A 233 -26.81 -11.23 -10.59
N PRO A 234 -26.58 -11.55 -9.30
CA PRO A 234 -25.37 -12.28 -8.88
C PRO A 234 -25.28 -13.74 -9.32
N GLU A 235 -26.41 -14.34 -9.69
CA GLU A 235 -26.48 -15.74 -10.13
C GLU A 235 -27.68 -15.99 -11.04
N PHE A 236 -27.43 -16.70 -12.14
CA PHE A 236 -28.41 -17.34 -13.02
C PHE A 236 -27.72 -18.45 -13.84
N ALA A 237 -28.49 -19.41 -14.35
CA ALA A 237 -27.97 -20.49 -15.20
C ALA A 237 -28.23 -20.20 -16.67
N VAL A 238 -27.31 -20.65 -17.53
CA VAL A 238 -27.38 -20.58 -18.99
C VAL A 238 -27.30 -22.01 -19.53
N THR A 239 -28.39 -22.47 -20.12
CA THR A 239 -28.49 -23.77 -20.81
C THR A 239 -29.10 -23.64 -22.22
N ALA A 240 -29.50 -22.42 -22.57
CA ALA A 240 -30.08 -21.97 -23.83
C ALA A 240 -29.87 -20.45 -23.92
N ASP A 241 -30.25 -19.83 -25.04
CA ASP A 241 -30.27 -18.36 -25.12
C ASP A 241 -31.12 -17.77 -23.98
N ALA A 242 -30.58 -16.75 -23.32
CA ALA A 242 -31.14 -16.20 -22.09
C ALA A 242 -31.17 -14.67 -22.11
N ALA A 243 -32.11 -14.10 -21.35
CA ALA A 243 -32.16 -12.67 -21.08
C ALA A 243 -32.12 -12.43 -19.57
N VAL A 244 -31.31 -11.47 -19.14
CA VAL A 244 -31.16 -11.06 -17.74
C VAL A 244 -31.24 -9.55 -17.65
N ARG A 245 -31.93 -9.03 -16.62
CA ARG A 245 -32.11 -7.58 -16.46
C ARG A 245 -31.19 -7.00 -15.39
N VAL A 246 -30.60 -5.84 -15.63
CA VAL A 246 -29.79 -5.08 -14.66
C VAL A 246 -30.17 -3.60 -14.66
N ASP A 247 -31.47 -3.31 -14.68
CA ASP A 247 -32.01 -1.94 -14.74
C ASP A 247 -31.43 -1.02 -13.64
N ALA A 248 -31.14 0.24 -13.99
CA ALA A 248 -30.58 1.24 -13.07
C ALA A 248 -31.50 1.53 -11.86
N LYS A 249 -32.81 1.38 -12.03
CA LYS A 249 -33.80 1.57 -10.95
C LYS A 249 -33.75 0.48 -9.89
N ARG A 250 -33.21 -0.72 -10.19
CA ARG A 250 -33.00 -1.78 -9.19
C ARG A 250 -32.01 -1.34 -8.13
N ALA A 251 -31.06 -0.47 -8.49
CA ALA A 251 -30.13 0.19 -7.58
C ALA A 251 -30.86 1.25 -6.73
N SER A 252 -31.69 0.76 -5.81
CA SER A 252 -32.60 1.56 -5.00
C SER A 252 -32.05 1.88 -3.61
N SER A 253 -31.03 1.14 -3.17
CA SER A 253 -30.42 1.36 -1.87
C SER A 253 -29.24 2.31 -1.98
N LYS A 254 -29.43 3.55 -1.57
CA LYS A 254 -28.33 4.53 -1.44
C LYS A 254 -27.41 4.14 -0.30
N LEU A 255 -26.11 4.23 -0.53
CA LEU A 255 -25.11 4.09 0.51
C LEU A 255 -25.25 5.22 1.52
N THR A 256 -25.38 4.86 2.79
CA THR A 256 -25.53 5.83 3.88
C THR A 256 -24.85 5.32 5.14
N TRP A 257 -23.93 6.14 5.65
CA TRP A 257 -23.33 5.98 6.97
C TRP A 257 -24.03 6.90 7.96
N VAL A 258 -24.52 6.33 9.07
CA VAL A 258 -25.04 7.09 10.20
C VAL A 258 -23.97 7.09 11.28
N THR A 259 -23.22 8.18 11.37
CA THR A 259 -22.08 8.33 12.30
C THR A 259 -22.51 9.04 13.59
N PRO A 260 -21.84 8.75 14.73
CA PRO A 260 -22.14 9.43 15.99
C PRO A 260 -21.88 10.95 15.96
N ARG A 261 -20.82 11.37 15.25
CA ARG A 261 -20.50 12.78 15.03
C ARG A 261 -20.88 13.17 13.59
N PRO A 262 -21.41 14.38 13.33
CA PRO A 262 -21.67 14.85 11.98
C PRO A 262 -20.40 14.76 11.12
N ALA A 263 -20.50 14.27 9.90
CA ALA A 263 -19.39 14.20 8.97
C ALA A 263 -19.89 14.39 7.53
N LEU A 264 -19.03 14.94 6.68
CA LEU A 264 -19.31 15.17 5.27
C LEU A 264 -18.67 14.07 4.44
N PRO A 265 -19.36 13.49 3.45
CA PRO A 265 -18.75 12.54 2.55
C PRO A 265 -17.63 13.23 1.76
N ASP A 266 -16.44 12.67 1.85
CA ASP A 266 -15.30 13.03 1.01
C ASP A 266 -15.24 12.01 -0.11
N ASP A 267 -14.63 10.84 0.10
CA ASP A 267 -14.61 9.75 -0.88
C ASP A 267 -15.61 8.64 -0.57
N THR A 268 -16.11 7.96 -1.61
CA THR A 268 -17.03 6.84 -1.47
C THR A 268 -16.87 5.86 -2.63
N GLY A 269 -16.86 4.57 -2.30
CA GLY A 269 -16.79 3.51 -3.28
C GLY A 269 -17.53 2.24 -2.88
N PHE A 270 -17.60 1.32 -3.83
CA PHE A 270 -18.26 0.03 -3.65
C PHE A 270 -17.51 -1.06 -4.40
N LEU A 271 -17.00 -2.03 -3.64
CA LEU A 271 -16.31 -3.19 -4.17
C LEU A 271 -17.31 -4.34 -4.37
N PHE A 272 -17.29 -4.91 -5.56
CA PHE A 272 -17.98 -6.15 -5.90
C PHE A 272 -16.96 -7.20 -6.35
N ARG A 273 -16.85 -8.29 -5.58
CA ARG A 273 -16.00 -9.44 -5.92
C ARG A 273 -16.85 -10.68 -6.10
N ARG A 274 -16.71 -11.32 -7.27
CA ARG A 274 -17.34 -12.60 -7.60
C ARG A 274 -16.26 -13.63 -7.91
N ALA A 275 -16.04 -14.56 -6.99
CA ALA A 275 -15.14 -15.69 -7.20
C ALA A 275 -15.90 -16.84 -7.87
N ALA A 276 -15.30 -17.46 -8.89
CA ALA A 276 -15.77 -18.72 -9.46
C ALA A 276 -15.37 -19.93 -8.58
N ARG A 277 -15.82 -21.14 -8.93
CA ARG A 277 -15.37 -22.37 -8.26
C ARG A 277 -13.91 -22.66 -8.55
N THR A 278 -13.47 -22.39 -9.77
CA THR A 278 -12.07 -22.48 -10.21
C THR A 278 -11.67 -21.22 -10.97
N GLY A 279 -10.37 -20.91 -11.03
CA GLY A 279 -9.87 -19.73 -11.74
C GLY A 279 -10.01 -18.41 -10.98
N PRO A 280 -9.60 -17.29 -11.61
CA PRO A 280 -9.52 -15.98 -10.97
C PRO A 280 -10.89 -15.35 -10.75
N ALA A 281 -11.06 -14.59 -9.67
CA ALA A 281 -12.28 -13.82 -9.39
C ALA A 281 -12.44 -12.63 -10.36
N LEU A 282 -13.70 -12.27 -10.65
CA LEU A 282 -14.05 -10.93 -11.12
C LEU A 282 -14.03 -9.99 -9.92
N LEU A 283 -13.29 -8.88 -10.03
CA LEU A 283 -13.39 -7.75 -9.11
C LEU A 283 -13.74 -6.51 -9.91
N VAL A 284 -14.76 -5.81 -9.45
CA VAL A 284 -15.16 -4.50 -9.96
C VAL A 284 -15.30 -3.58 -8.77
N ASP A 285 -14.36 -2.65 -8.65
CA ASP A 285 -14.32 -1.70 -7.54
C ASP A 285 -14.40 -0.27 -8.10
N PHE A 286 -15.42 0.45 -7.65
CA PHE A 286 -15.72 1.79 -8.11
C PHE A 286 -15.38 2.81 -7.04
N ASP A 287 -14.44 3.71 -7.34
CA ASP A 287 -14.30 4.98 -6.65
C ASP A 287 -15.10 6.04 -7.42
N ALA A 288 -16.21 6.49 -6.83
CA ALA A 288 -17.07 7.49 -7.45
C ALA A 288 -16.46 8.90 -7.43
N GLY A 289 -15.37 9.09 -6.70
CA GLY A 289 -14.74 10.38 -6.45
C GLY A 289 -15.50 11.22 -5.42
N PRO A 290 -15.00 12.45 -5.16
CA PRO A 290 -15.45 13.22 -4.02
C PRO A 290 -16.93 13.61 -4.08
N GLY A 291 -17.69 13.27 -3.03
CA GLY A 291 -19.08 13.68 -2.84
C GLY A 291 -20.12 13.03 -3.76
N VAL A 292 -19.73 12.05 -4.59
CA VAL A 292 -20.66 11.38 -5.51
C VAL A 292 -21.35 10.21 -4.80
N PRO A 293 -22.70 10.23 -4.66
CA PRO A 293 -23.43 9.16 -4.00
C PRO A 293 -23.46 7.89 -4.85
N ILE A 294 -23.43 6.74 -4.18
CA ILE A 294 -23.59 5.41 -4.79
C ILE A 294 -24.92 4.80 -4.36
N ALA A 295 -25.66 4.24 -5.29
CA ALA A 295 -26.79 3.36 -5.02
C ALA A 295 -26.53 1.96 -5.58
N VAL A 296 -26.92 0.95 -4.82
CA VAL A 296 -26.67 -0.47 -5.13
C VAL A 296 -27.98 -1.23 -5.14
N SER A 297 -28.12 -2.23 -6.02
CA SER A 297 -29.28 -3.13 -6.02
C SER A 297 -29.12 -4.22 -4.95
N PRO A 298 -29.96 -4.24 -3.91
CA PRO A 298 -29.88 -5.27 -2.88
C PRO A 298 -30.33 -6.63 -3.43
N THR A 299 -29.78 -7.69 -2.86
CA THR A 299 -30.17 -9.07 -3.09
C THR A 299 -30.39 -9.77 -1.75
N SER A 300 -31.30 -10.74 -1.72
CA SER A 300 -31.67 -11.47 -0.50
C SER A 300 -31.42 -12.96 -0.59
N VAL A 301 -31.05 -13.47 -1.76
CA VAL A 301 -30.79 -14.88 -2.01
C VAL A 301 -29.28 -15.07 -2.07
N PRO A 302 -28.69 -15.86 -1.16
CA PRO A 302 -27.28 -16.20 -1.22
C PRO A 302 -26.93 -16.92 -2.52
N VAL A 303 -25.79 -16.57 -3.10
CA VAL A 303 -25.23 -17.29 -4.25
C VAL A 303 -24.87 -18.74 -3.88
N ARG A 304 -24.99 -19.66 -4.84
CA ARG A 304 -24.71 -21.10 -4.64
C ARG A 304 -23.41 -21.55 -5.30
N THR A 305 -23.09 -20.97 -6.45
CA THR A 305 -21.87 -21.24 -7.19
C THR A 305 -20.82 -20.17 -6.89
N GLY A 306 -19.60 -20.61 -6.55
CA GLY A 306 -18.49 -19.71 -6.19
C GLY A 306 -18.76 -18.91 -4.92
N ALA A 307 -18.18 -17.71 -4.81
CA ALA A 307 -18.41 -16.81 -3.69
C ALA A 307 -18.74 -15.39 -4.16
N LEU A 308 -19.50 -14.66 -3.35
CA LEU A 308 -19.80 -13.24 -3.53
C LEU A 308 -19.33 -12.50 -2.28
N GLN A 309 -18.45 -11.53 -2.45
CA GLN A 309 -18.07 -10.59 -1.40
C GLN A 309 -18.31 -9.17 -1.90
N THR A 310 -18.97 -8.36 -1.08
CA THR A 310 -19.17 -6.94 -1.38
C THR A 310 -18.92 -6.10 -0.16
N TYR A 311 -18.44 -4.88 -0.36
CA TYR A 311 -18.45 -3.88 0.69
C TYR A 311 -18.50 -2.47 0.11
N PRO A 312 -19.24 -1.56 0.74
CA PRO A 312 -18.99 -0.15 0.58
C PRO A 312 -17.79 0.28 1.42
N TYR A 313 -17.11 1.31 0.96
CA TYR A 313 -16.16 2.07 1.76
C TYR A 313 -16.37 3.57 1.57
N SER A 314 -16.09 4.35 2.61
CA SER A 314 -16.14 5.80 2.53
C SER A 314 -15.13 6.45 3.46
N ARG A 315 -14.63 7.60 3.03
CA ARG A 315 -13.98 8.58 3.89
C ARG A 315 -14.98 9.70 4.17
N LEU A 316 -15.24 9.97 5.45
CA LEU A 316 -16.09 11.09 5.88
C LEU A 316 -15.27 12.04 6.73
N VAL A 317 -15.27 13.34 6.43
CA VAL A 317 -14.47 14.34 7.13
C VAL A 317 -15.31 15.22 8.04
N SER A 318 -14.74 15.69 9.15
CA SER A 318 -15.39 16.65 10.04
C SER A 318 -15.77 17.93 9.28
N PRO A 319 -16.96 18.51 9.53
CA PRO A 319 -17.29 19.83 9.01
C PRO A 319 -16.24 20.87 9.42
N PRO A 320 -16.00 21.92 8.61
CA PRO A 320 -15.11 23.01 9.00
C PRO A 320 -15.55 23.63 10.32
N GLY A 321 -14.61 23.82 11.26
CA GLY A 321 -14.92 24.36 12.57
C GLY A 321 -13.74 24.33 13.54
N PRO A 322 -13.90 24.91 14.74
CA PRO A 322 -12.87 24.87 15.77
C PRO A 322 -12.70 23.47 16.36
N GLY A 323 -11.49 23.15 16.82
CA GLY A 323 -11.14 21.89 17.47
C GLY A 323 -10.27 20.98 16.60
N THR A 324 -9.93 19.80 17.12
CA THR A 324 -9.17 18.79 16.39
C THR A 324 -10.04 18.21 15.26
N PRO A 325 -9.62 18.32 13.99
CA PRO A 325 -10.31 17.68 12.88
C PRO A 325 -10.41 16.17 13.11
N TYR A 326 -11.46 15.56 12.60
CA TYR A 326 -11.60 14.11 12.62
C TYR A 326 -12.08 13.59 11.28
N GLU A 327 -11.89 12.30 11.06
CA GLU A 327 -12.50 11.60 9.94
C GLU A 327 -12.98 10.22 10.33
N TYR A 328 -13.89 9.67 9.54
CA TYR A 328 -14.27 8.27 9.57
C TYR A 328 -13.72 7.60 8.31
N VAL A 329 -12.98 6.51 8.48
CA VAL A 329 -12.51 5.64 7.39
C VAL A 329 -13.25 4.31 7.56
N LEU A 330 -14.36 4.17 6.81
CA LEU A 330 -15.37 3.15 7.06
C LEU A 330 -15.41 2.15 5.92
N GLN A 331 -15.53 0.88 6.27
CA GLN A 331 -15.90 -0.19 5.36
C GLN A 331 -16.55 -1.36 6.08
N LYS A 332 -17.40 -2.12 5.36
CA LYS A 332 -18.17 -3.21 5.95
C LYS A 332 -18.50 -4.31 4.94
N ALA A 333 -17.81 -5.44 5.05
CA ALA A 333 -18.02 -6.62 4.22
C ALA A 333 -19.38 -7.30 4.45
N THR A 334 -19.89 -7.86 3.36
CA THR A 334 -21.01 -8.81 3.35
C THR A 334 -20.71 -9.92 2.36
N ILE A 335 -21.02 -11.15 2.76
CA ILE A 335 -20.73 -12.37 2.01
C ILE A 335 -22.05 -13.01 1.56
N GLY A 336 -22.07 -13.51 0.33
CA GLY A 336 -23.16 -14.30 -0.24
C GLY A 336 -24.32 -13.48 -0.80
N VAL A 337 -24.60 -12.29 -0.25
CA VAL A 337 -25.68 -11.37 -0.68
C VAL A 337 -25.19 -9.92 -0.75
N ILE A 338 -25.99 -9.05 -1.39
CA ILE A 338 -25.81 -7.60 -1.38
C ILE A 338 -26.88 -6.98 -0.47
N PRO A 339 -26.56 -6.49 0.74
CA PRO A 339 -27.56 -6.01 1.68
C PRO A 339 -28.10 -4.64 1.28
N GLN A 340 -29.07 -4.14 2.05
CA GLN A 340 -29.39 -2.71 2.05
C GLN A 340 -28.17 -1.93 2.56
N GLN A 341 -27.81 -0.86 1.85
CA GLN A 341 -26.60 -0.06 2.02
C GLN A 341 -26.74 1.03 3.10
N ARG A 342 -27.40 0.72 4.22
CA ARG A 342 -27.56 1.64 5.35
C ARG A 342 -26.85 1.09 6.58
N TYR A 343 -25.83 1.81 7.04
CA TYR A 343 -24.95 1.37 8.11
C TYR A 343 -24.98 2.36 9.28
N VAL A 344 -25.40 1.90 10.45
CA VAL A 344 -25.32 2.68 11.69
C VAL A 344 -24.01 2.34 12.38
N ILE A 345 -23.13 3.34 12.52
CA ILE A 345 -21.83 3.19 13.16
C ILE A 345 -21.98 3.48 14.65
N THR A 346 -21.48 2.56 15.46
CA THR A 346 -21.36 2.72 16.91
C THR A 346 -19.91 2.55 17.34
N ALA A 347 -19.60 2.84 18.60
CA ALA A 347 -18.23 2.70 19.11
C ALA A 347 -17.65 1.29 18.90
N LYS A 348 -18.46 0.23 18.94
CA LYS A 348 -17.98 -1.16 18.71
C LYS A 348 -17.58 -1.45 17.26
N ASP A 349 -17.97 -0.60 16.31
CA ASP A 349 -17.71 -0.80 14.89
C ASP A 349 -16.43 -0.11 14.44
N VAL A 350 -15.82 0.74 15.29
CA VAL A 350 -14.63 1.53 14.97
C VAL A 350 -13.64 1.59 16.13
N ALA A 351 -12.36 1.76 15.83
CA ALA A 351 -11.37 2.26 16.80
C ALA A 351 -11.16 3.76 16.59
N ALA A 352 -10.83 4.48 17.66
CA ALA A 352 -10.36 5.86 17.58
C ALA A 352 -8.82 5.87 17.56
N VAL A 353 -8.24 6.47 16.53
CA VAL A 353 -6.80 6.66 16.39
C VAL A 353 -6.51 8.15 16.58
N ASP A 354 -5.85 8.51 17.67
CA ASP A 354 -5.39 9.87 17.91
C ASP A 354 -4.01 10.06 17.27
N ALA A 355 -4.04 10.50 16.01
CA ALA A 355 -2.85 10.64 15.17
C ALA A 355 -2.22 12.04 15.30
N THR A 356 -0.89 12.07 15.40
CA THR A 356 -0.09 13.29 15.23
C THR A 356 0.89 13.11 14.07
N TYR A 357 0.78 13.96 13.07
CA TYR A 357 1.66 14.01 11.91
C TYR A 357 2.71 15.11 12.11
N PHE A 358 3.94 14.69 12.36
CA PHE A 358 5.06 15.57 12.64
C PHE A 358 5.75 16.03 11.35
N SER A 359 6.10 17.31 11.28
CA SER A 359 6.85 17.88 10.16
C SER A 359 7.51 19.18 10.60
N GLU A 360 8.82 19.32 10.37
CA GLU A 360 9.56 20.56 10.59
C GLU A 360 9.07 21.72 9.70
N TYR A 361 8.30 21.42 8.66
CA TYR A 361 7.79 22.39 7.70
C TYR A 361 6.27 22.38 7.63
N SER A 362 5.71 23.57 7.42
CA SER A 362 4.33 23.71 6.97
C SER A 362 4.24 23.34 5.49
N SER A 363 3.66 22.19 5.19
CA SER A 363 3.58 21.65 3.83
C SER A 363 2.26 20.94 3.57
N LEU A 364 1.89 20.83 2.30
CA LEU A 364 0.83 19.92 1.87
C LEU A 364 1.46 18.54 1.64
N GLY A 365 1.14 17.60 2.52
CA GLY A 365 1.48 16.18 2.38
C GLY A 365 0.33 15.36 1.82
N LEU A 366 0.52 14.05 1.74
CA LEU A 366 -0.51 13.06 1.46
C LEU A 366 -0.58 12.04 2.60
N ARG A 367 -1.75 11.46 2.80
CA ARG A 367 -1.95 10.36 3.74
C ARG A 367 -2.86 9.31 3.14
N GLN A 368 -2.46 8.05 3.22
CA GLN A 368 -3.26 6.91 2.86
C GLN A 368 -3.58 6.10 4.11
N ARG A 369 -4.84 5.66 4.21
CA ARG A 369 -5.24 4.59 5.11
C ARG A 369 -6.18 3.67 4.35
N SER A 370 -5.61 2.57 3.88
CA SER A 370 -6.29 1.56 3.06
C SER A 370 -6.59 0.36 3.92
N GLY A 371 -7.82 -0.11 3.88
CA GLY A 371 -8.15 -1.37 4.53
C GLY A 371 -8.34 -2.47 3.49
N MET A 372 -7.94 -3.68 3.84
CA MET A 372 -8.03 -4.86 2.99
C MET A 372 -8.62 -6.01 3.80
N PHE A 373 -9.68 -6.62 3.29
CA PHE A 373 -10.21 -7.85 3.88
C PHE A 373 -9.35 -9.05 3.48
N THR A 374 -9.28 -10.07 4.34
CA THR A 374 -8.45 -11.27 4.09
C THR A 374 -8.84 -12.07 2.83
N PHE A 375 -10.04 -11.88 2.29
CA PHE A 375 -10.49 -12.50 1.03
C PHE A 375 -10.00 -11.76 -0.23
N GLU A 376 -9.35 -10.62 -0.09
CA GLU A 376 -8.83 -9.83 -1.20
C GLU A 376 -7.44 -10.34 -1.64
N ASP A 377 -7.26 -10.44 -2.96
CA ASP A 377 -6.00 -10.88 -3.56
C ASP A 377 -5.03 -9.69 -3.79
N GLY A 378 -5.38 -8.52 -3.27
CA GLY A 378 -4.69 -7.24 -3.42
C GLY A 378 -5.68 -6.08 -3.30
N GLY A 379 -5.20 -4.89 -2.96
CA GLY A 379 -6.09 -3.77 -2.68
C GLY A 379 -5.36 -2.45 -2.39
N GLY A 380 -6.12 -1.37 -2.41
CA GLY A 380 -5.58 -0.02 -2.25
C GLY A 380 -6.68 1.04 -2.32
N ARG A 381 -6.47 2.16 -1.63
CA ARG A 381 -7.37 3.32 -1.64
C ARG A 381 -6.58 4.58 -2.01
N PRO A 382 -7.23 5.60 -2.61
CA PRO A 382 -6.55 6.86 -2.90
C PRO A 382 -5.96 7.49 -1.65
N SER A 383 -4.87 8.23 -1.85
CA SER A 383 -4.29 9.08 -0.82
C SER A 383 -4.97 10.46 -0.79
N HIS A 384 -5.04 11.06 0.40
CA HIS A 384 -5.73 12.33 0.60
C HIS A 384 -4.75 13.43 1.02
N PRO A 385 -4.94 14.67 0.54
CA PRO A 385 -4.15 15.80 1.00
C PRO A 385 -4.29 16.03 2.51
N ILE A 386 -3.16 16.32 3.15
CA ILE A 386 -3.09 16.65 4.57
C ILE A 386 -2.16 17.85 4.76
N GLN A 387 -2.65 18.90 5.41
CA GLN A 387 -1.79 20.00 5.83
C GLN A 387 -0.95 19.52 7.03
N LEU A 388 0.37 19.70 6.97
CA LEU A 388 1.31 19.34 8.02
C LEU A 388 1.93 20.60 8.67
N PRO A 389 2.41 20.50 9.92
CA PRO A 389 2.15 19.40 10.87
C PRO A 389 0.69 19.41 11.36
N ARG A 390 0.15 18.28 11.82
CA ARG A 390 -1.27 18.16 12.18
C ARG A 390 -1.56 17.15 13.28
N LYS A 391 -2.55 17.47 14.11
CA LYS A 391 -3.26 16.49 14.96
C LYS A 391 -4.62 16.17 14.37
N GLN A 392 -5.02 14.91 14.38
CA GLN A 392 -6.29 14.44 13.85
C GLN A 392 -6.76 13.19 14.61
N THR A 393 -8.06 13.06 14.83
CA THR A 393 -8.65 11.78 15.29
C THR A 393 -9.24 11.03 14.10
N GLU A 394 -8.85 9.78 13.90
CA GLU A 394 -9.38 8.91 12.85
C GLU A 394 -10.26 7.82 13.47
N TYR A 395 -11.49 7.66 12.97
CA TYR A 395 -12.39 6.58 13.36
C TYR A 395 -12.36 5.50 12.28
N VAL A 396 -11.65 4.42 12.55
CA VAL A 396 -11.32 3.40 11.55
C VAL A 396 -12.17 2.16 11.79
N SER A 397 -12.80 1.62 10.74
CA SER A 397 -13.62 0.40 10.82
C SER A 397 -12.85 -0.76 11.46
N ALA A 398 -13.49 -1.45 12.40
CA ALA A 398 -12.96 -2.62 13.07
C ALA A 398 -13.78 -3.86 12.72
N ALA A 399 -13.14 -4.87 12.13
CA ALA A 399 -13.73 -6.18 11.87
C ALA A 399 -12.65 -7.28 12.00
N PRO A 400 -13.03 -8.54 12.34
CA PRO A 400 -12.05 -9.61 12.59
C PRO A 400 -11.18 -9.98 11.39
N ASP A 401 -11.71 -9.81 10.17
CA ASP A 401 -11.08 -10.15 8.90
C ASP A 401 -10.60 -8.90 8.15
N LEU A 402 -10.50 -7.77 8.85
CA LEU A 402 -10.09 -6.49 8.29
C LEU A 402 -8.75 -6.03 8.84
N GLU A 403 -7.80 -5.84 7.93
CA GLU A 403 -6.50 -5.26 8.20
C GLU A 403 -6.35 -3.90 7.51
N TRP A 404 -5.48 -3.06 8.06
CA TRP A 404 -5.21 -1.71 7.62
C TRP A 404 -3.72 -1.53 7.34
N PHE A 405 -3.44 -0.77 6.30
CA PHE A 405 -2.11 -0.35 5.91
C PHE A 405 -2.17 1.04 5.27
N GLY A 406 -1.02 1.66 5.05
CA GLY A 406 -0.96 2.98 4.46
C GLY A 406 0.34 3.68 4.75
N GLY A 407 0.26 4.99 4.88
CA GLY A 407 1.43 5.83 5.09
C GLY A 407 1.10 7.30 4.95
N MET A 408 2.13 8.11 5.08
CA MET A 408 2.09 9.54 4.81
C MET A 408 3.30 10.01 4.01
N SER A 409 3.15 11.10 3.26
CA SER A 409 4.25 11.87 2.68
C SER A 409 4.33 13.27 3.28
N LYS A 410 5.54 13.76 3.57
CA LYS A 410 5.73 15.10 4.15
C LYS A 410 5.39 16.19 3.14
N TYR A 411 5.54 15.88 1.87
CA TYR A 411 5.23 16.80 0.78
C TYR A 411 4.89 16.02 -0.48
N VAL A 412 4.34 16.76 -1.42
CA VAL A 412 3.99 16.29 -2.75
C VAL A 412 4.97 16.92 -3.74
N LEU A 413 5.59 16.10 -4.59
CA LEU A 413 6.55 16.61 -5.57
C LEU A 413 5.89 17.57 -6.58
N PRO A 414 6.42 18.78 -6.81
CA PRO A 414 5.91 19.66 -7.85
C PRO A 414 6.23 19.11 -9.24
N GLY A 415 5.36 19.36 -10.22
CA GLY A 415 5.54 18.96 -11.62
C GLY A 415 4.26 18.39 -12.23
N PRO A 416 4.27 17.96 -13.51
CA PRO A 416 3.11 17.31 -14.15
C PRO A 416 2.73 15.97 -13.47
N PHE A 417 3.53 15.53 -12.52
CA PHE A 417 3.69 14.15 -12.08
C PHE A 417 4.10 14.08 -10.60
N PRO A 418 3.25 14.50 -9.66
CA PRO A 418 3.61 14.47 -8.24
C PRO A 418 3.99 13.07 -7.74
N GLY A 419 4.65 12.96 -6.60
CA GLY A 419 5.03 11.70 -5.96
C GLY A 419 5.04 11.89 -4.44
N TRP A 420 5.01 10.80 -3.68
CA TRP A 420 5.24 10.87 -2.24
C TRP A 420 6.74 11.00 -1.99
N ALA A 421 7.13 11.88 -1.07
CA ALA A 421 8.51 12.01 -0.65
C ALA A 421 8.62 12.33 0.85
N GLY A 422 9.78 11.98 1.41
CA GLY A 422 10.13 12.20 2.82
C GLY A 422 9.17 11.55 3.82
N GLY A 423 8.49 10.47 3.45
CA GLY A 423 7.36 9.93 4.20
C GLY A 423 7.68 8.78 5.16
N GLN A 424 6.60 8.14 5.65
CA GLN A 424 6.59 6.93 6.47
C GLN A 424 5.49 5.98 5.96
N TYR A 425 5.70 4.68 6.05
CA TYR A 425 4.69 3.63 5.82
C TYR A 425 4.36 2.91 7.13
N GLU A 426 3.17 2.31 7.21
CA GLU A 426 2.81 1.38 8.29
C GLU A 426 2.78 -0.08 7.80
N ALA A 427 3.16 -0.99 8.69
CA ALA A 427 2.89 -2.41 8.55
C ALA A 427 1.38 -2.71 8.71
N PHE A 428 0.95 -3.85 8.16
CA PHE A 428 -0.43 -4.31 8.32
C PHE A 428 -0.81 -4.44 9.79
N ARG A 429 -1.94 -3.86 10.16
CA ARG A 429 -2.48 -3.92 11.52
C ARG A 429 -3.99 -4.09 11.54
N SER A 430 -4.51 -4.55 12.66
CA SER A 430 -5.95 -4.65 12.91
C SER A 430 -6.34 -3.74 14.07
N TYR A 431 -7.59 -3.27 14.02
CA TYR A 431 -8.17 -2.45 15.08
C TYR A 431 -9.29 -3.19 15.79
N ARG A 432 -9.41 -2.93 17.09
CA ARG A 432 -10.51 -3.45 17.89
C ARG A 432 -11.58 -2.37 18.07
N GLY A 433 -12.82 -2.73 17.81
CA GLY A 433 -13.94 -1.83 18.04
C GLY A 433 -14.03 -1.37 19.49
N GLY A 434 -14.25 -0.07 19.70
CA GLY A 434 -14.42 0.55 21.01
C GLY A 434 -13.12 0.87 21.74
N THR A 435 -11.97 0.68 21.10
CA THR A 435 -10.66 1.04 21.66
C THR A 435 -10.17 2.39 21.13
N SER A 436 -9.25 3.00 21.87
CA SER A 436 -8.47 4.15 21.44
C SER A 436 -7.00 3.80 21.39
N VAL A 437 -6.30 4.28 20.37
CA VAL A 437 -4.84 4.17 20.22
C VAL A 437 -4.25 5.53 19.84
N THR A 438 -2.98 5.73 20.10
CA THR A 438 -2.24 6.92 19.68
C THR A 438 -1.22 6.50 18.62
N GLU A 439 -1.04 7.33 17.60
CA GLU A 439 -0.04 7.10 16.55
C GLU A 439 0.75 8.40 16.29
N GLY A 440 2.08 8.30 16.36
CA GLY A 440 2.98 9.37 15.96
C GLY A 440 3.59 9.11 14.59
N TRP A 441 3.21 9.89 13.59
CA TRP A 441 3.74 9.77 12.23
C TRP A 441 4.90 10.74 12.00
N ASN A 442 6.03 10.23 11.54
CA ASN A 442 7.26 10.99 11.25
C ASN A 442 7.82 11.72 12.49
N ARG A 443 7.66 11.12 13.68
CA ARG A 443 8.11 11.70 14.95
C ARG A 443 9.63 11.60 15.11
N PHE A 444 10.28 12.76 15.28
CA PHE A 444 11.72 12.89 15.47
C PHE A 444 12.21 12.37 16.84
N PRO A 445 13.47 11.89 16.92
CA PRO A 445 14.43 11.75 15.83
C PRO A 445 14.14 10.55 14.92
N LEU A 446 14.50 10.66 13.64
CA LEU A 446 14.36 9.58 12.67
C LEU A 446 15.69 8.83 12.52
N HIS A 447 15.63 7.51 12.40
CA HIS A 447 16.83 6.67 12.44
C HIS A 447 16.64 5.33 11.71
N PRO A 448 17.69 4.51 11.51
CA PRO A 448 17.57 3.19 10.92
C PRO A 448 16.69 2.24 11.74
N THR A 449 15.65 1.69 11.10
CA THR A 449 14.74 0.71 11.69
C THR A 449 14.51 -0.44 10.72
N GLY A 450 14.22 -1.62 11.27
CA GLY A 450 13.76 -2.78 10.52
C GLY A 450 12.25 -2.91 10.52
N ALA A 451 11.69 -3.45 9.44
CA ALA A 451 10.26 -3.74 9.41
C ALA A 451 9.86 -4.76 10.50
N VAL A 452 8.70 -4.55 11.11
CA VAL A 452 8.14 -5.44 12.15
C VAL A 452 6.71 -5.81 11.80
N ALA A 453 6.33 -7.06 12.06
CA ALA A 453 4.96 -7.52 11.89
C ALA A 453 4.13 -7.15 13.13
N LEU A 454 3.00 -6.47 12.94
CA LEU A 454 2.05 -6.14 14.01
C LEU A 454 0.95 -7.20 14.18
N LEU A 455 0.86 -8.15 13.25
CA LEU A 455 -0.08 -9.27 13.27
C LEU A 455 0.69 -10.58 13.25
N SER A 456 0.16 -11.60 13.93
CA SER A 456 0.75 -12.94 13.96
C SER A 456 0.46 -13.76 12.70
N GLU A 457 -0.68 -13.49 12.07
CA GLU A 457 -1.16 -14.12 10.84
C GLU A 457 -1.60 -13.00 9.89
N PRO A 458 -0.67 -12.15 9.44
CA PRO A 458 -1.01 -11.02 8.59
C PRO A 458 -1.46 -11.52 7.23
N THR A 459 -2.22 -10.66 6.56
CA THR A 459 -2.43 -10.80 5.14
C THR A 459 -1.07 -10.70 4.40
N VAL A 460 -0.21 -9.75 4.73
CA VAL A 460 1.14 -9.66 4.11
C VAL A 460 2.25 -9.94 5.14
N SER A 461 3.10 -10.95 4.88
CA SER A 461 4.26 -11.27 5.73
C SER A 461 5.34 -10.19 5.67
N THR A 462 6.09 -10.03 6.76
CA THR A 462 7.15 -9.01 6.93
C THR A 462 8.56 -9.61 6.86
N LEU A 463 9.49 -8.91 6.22
CA LEU A 463 10.91 -9.29 6.18
C LEU A 463 11.63 -8.69 7.39
N PRO A 464 12.22 -9.50 8.28
CA PRO A 464 13.07 -8.96 9.34
C PRO A 464 14.32 -8.31 8.75
N ALA A 465 14.82 -7.25 9.40
CA ALA A 465 15.94 -6.46 8.88
C ALA A 465 17.29 -7.18 8.86
N ALA A 466 17.45 -8.27 9.60
CA ALA A 466 18.65 -9.10 9.56
C ALA A 466 18.29 -10.56 9.82
N THR A 467 18.56 -11.43 8.85
CA THR A 467 18.30 -12.88 8.97
C THR A 467 19.49 -13.70 8.49
N ARG A 468 19.59 -14.94 8.95
CA ARG A 468 20.59 -15.92 8.51
C ARG A 468 19.97 -17.26 8.16
N ALA A 469 20.25 -17.75 6.95
CA ALA A 469 19.86 -19.06 6.44
C ALA A 469 21.11 -19.84 6.02
N GLY A 470 21.50 -20.84 6.80
CA GLY A 470 22.82 -21.46 6.68
C GLY A 470 23.92 -20.43 6.96
N ASP A 471 24.68 -20.12 5.92
CA ASP A 471 25.77 -19.13 5.94
C ASP A 471 25.39 -17.80 5.30
N LEU A 472 24.23 -17.74 4.62
CA LEU A 472 23.75 -16.55 3.94
C LEU A 472 23.09 -15.59 4.94
N LEU A 473 23.69 -14.42 5.10
CA LEU A 473 23.09 -13.28 5.79
C LEU A 473 22.29 -12.44 4.79
N ARG A 474 21.13 -11.95 5.22
CA ARG A 474 20.32 -10.98 4.49
C ARG A 474 20.01 -9.79 5.39
N PHE A 475 20.19 -8.60 4.86
CA PHE A 475 19.93 -7.33 5.54
C PHE A 475 18.90 -6.48 4.78
N SER A 476 18.08 -5.72 5.50
CA SER A 476 17.06 -4.80 4.97
C SER A 476 16.71 -3.77 6.06
N PHE A 477 17.51 -2.71 6.16
CA PHE A 477 17.28 -1.61 7.10
C PHE A 477 16.81 -0.36 6.38
N THR A 478 15.77 0.30 6.90
CA THR A 478 15.26 1.56 6.36
C THR A 478 15.74 2.73 7.22
N PRO A 479 16.67 3.58 6.73
CA PRO A 479 17.04 4.79 7.45
C PRO A 479 15.90 5.80 7.51
N PHE A 480 16.01 6.77 8.41
CA PHE A 480 15.05 7.85 8.58
C PHE A 480 13.61 7.37 8.87
N SER A 481 13.48 6.25 9.58
CA SER A 481 12.21 5.75 10.11
C SER A 481 11.88 6.44 11.43
N ASP A 482 10.59 6.62 11.73
CA ASP A 482 10.15 7.09 13.04
C ASP A 482 10.16 5.96 14.09
N ASN A 483 9.75 6.30 15.32
CA ASN A 483 9.83 5.41 16.49
C ASN A 483 8.50 4.68 16.79
N GLU A 484 7.52 4.76 15.90
CA GLU A 484 6.24 4.05 16.04
C GLU A 484 6.42 2.59 15.57
N PRO A 485 6.06 1.59 16.40
CA PRO A 485 6.18 0.19 16.00
C PRO A 485 5.42 -0.11 14.71
N GLY A 486 6.10 -0.71 13.74
CA GLY A 486 5.54 -1.05 12.43
C GLY A 486 5.70 0.05 11.40
N HIS A 487 6.25 1.21 11.76
CA HIS A 487 6.57 2.24 10.77
C HIS A 487 7.96 2.06 10.17
N THR A 488 8.08 2.39 8.89
CA THR A 488 9.35 2.49 8.17
C THR A 488 9.37 3.73 7.30
N GLY A 489 10.52 4.41 7.25
CA GLY A 489 10.72 5.63 6.48
C GLY A 489 10.77 5.42 4.97
N PHE A 490 11.07 6.49 4.25
CA PHE A 490 11.33 6.42 2.81
C PHE A 490 12.80 6.07 2.49
N GLY A 491 13.64 6.04 3.53
CA GLY A 491 15.05 5.68 3.49
C GLY A 491 15.84 6.32 2.35
N TYR A 492 16.36 5.52 1.42
CA TYR A 492 17.21 6.01 0.32
C TYR A 492 16.44 6.58 -0.89
N TYR A 493 15.11 6.73 -0.78
CA TYR A 493 14.27 7.30 -1.84
C TYR A 493 14.05 8.82 -1.67
N GLY A 494 14.28 9.58 -2.73
CA GLY A 494 14.12 11.05 -2.74
C GLY A 494 13.79 11.62 -4.12
N GLU A 495 13.59 12.94 -4.19
CA GLU A 495 13.37 13.66 -5.45
C GLU A 495 14.65 14.17 -6.10
N ALA A 496 14.56 14.67 -7.33
CA ALA A 496 15.71 15.18 -8.07
C ALA A 496 16.45 16.35 -7.39
N ARG A 497 15.81 17.03 -6.43
CA ARG A 497 16.39 18.11 -5.63
C ARG A 497 17.01 17.62 -4.32
N ASP A 498 16.77 16.36 -3.97
CA ASP A 498 17.32 15.73 -2.79
C ASP A 498 18.68 15.12 -3.13
N THR A 499 19.61 15.17 -2.18
CA THR A 499 20.82 14.36 -2.22
C THR A 499 20.73 13.38 -1.07
N ILE A 500 20.54 12.10 -1.41
CA ILE A 500 20.49 11.01 -0.45
C ILE A 500 21.68 10.10 -0.69
N THR A 501 22.44 9.84 0.36
CA THR A 501 23.66 9.03 0.35
C THR A 501 23.52 7.87 1.32
N GLY A 502 24.20 6.77 0.99
CA GLY A 502 24.27 5.61 1.85
C GLY A 502 25.57 4.85 1.68
N HIS A 503 26.04 4.27 2.78
CA HIS A 503 27.15 3.34 2.78
C HIS A 503 26.86 2.24 3.80
N TYR A 504 27.28 1.02 3.50
CA TYR A 504 27.26 -0.07 4.46
C TYR A 504 28.61 -0.79 4.48
N ARG A 505 28.94 -1.35 5.64
CA ARG A 505 30.08 -2.26 5.82
C ARG A 505 29.69 -3.40 6.74
N LEU A 506 29.87 -4.63 6.27
CA LEU A 506 29.74 -5.85 7.05
C LEU A 506 31.14 -6.42 7.33
N THR A 507 31.38 -6.80 8.58
CA THR A 507 32.63 -7.39 9.05
C THR A 507 32.39 -8.70 9.79
N GLN A 508 33.39 -9.58 9.78
CA GLN A 508 33.47 -10.77 10.61
C GLN A 508 34.83 -10.77 11.32
N ASP A 509 34.79 -10.79 12.66
CA ASP A 509 35.96 -10.70 13.55
C ASP A 509 36.89 -9.54 13.16
N GLY A 510 36.29 -8.40 12.79
CA GLY A 510 36.99 -7.18 12.37
C GLY A 510 37.46 -7.16 10.91
N THR A 511 37.32 -8.25 10.17
CA THR A 511 37.65 -8.31 8.73
C THR A 511 36.43 -7.98 7.87
N THR A 512 36.56 -7.04 6.92
CA THR A 512 35.47 -6.70 5.99
C THR A 512 35.07 -7.89 5.11
N LEU A 513 33.79 -8.28 5.18
CA LEU A 513 33.18 -9.26 4.30
C LEU A 513 32.54 -8.59 3.07
N ALA A 514 31.84 -7.47 3.31
CA ALA A 514 31.18 -6.71 2.26
C ALA A 514 31.17 -5.22 2.61
N GLU A 515 31.27 -4.37 1.60
CA GLU A 515 31.04 -2.94 1.72
C GLU A 515 30.49 -2.39 0.41
N GLY A 516 29.68 -1.34 0.49
CA GLY A 516 29.05 -0.79 -0.70
C GLY A 516 28.15 0.39 -0.40
N SER A 517 27.49 0.88 -1.43
CA SER A 517 26.38 1.82 -1.27
C SER A 517 25.07 1.05 -1.48
N PRO A 518 24.03 1.33 -0.68
CA PRO A 518 22.67 0.89 -0.98
C PRO A 518 22.30 1.30 -2.41
N SER A 519 21.73 0.38 -3.18
CA SER A 519 21.33 0.65 -4.56
C SER A 519 19.82 0.46 -4.75
N GLY A 520 19.18 1.41 -5.44
CA GLY A 520 17.88 1.20 -6.11
C GLY A 520 16.63 1.03 -5.25
N GLY A 521 16.60 1.40 -3.97
CA GLY A 521 15.42 1.15 -3.12
C GLY A 521 15.24 2.10 -1.93
N PHE A 522 14.37 1.69 -1.01
CA PHE A 522 14.08 2.37 0.26
C PHE A 522 15.08 1.95 1.35
N GLU A 523 15.62 0.75 1.26
CA GLU A 523 16.39 0.08 2.31
C GLU A 523 17.86 -0.10 1.93
N ALA A 524 18.73 -0.26 2.94
CA ALA A 524 20.03 -0.89 2.80
C ALA A 524 19.84 -2.40 2.69
N ALA A 525 19.43 -2.86 1.51
CA ALA A 525 19.18 -4.27 1.22
C ALA A 525 20.39 -4.92 0.54
N PHE A 526 20.93 -5.98 1.14
CA PHE A 526 22.02 -6.78 0.56
C PHE A 526 22.10 -8.18 1.20
N GLU A 527 22.81 -9.07 0.52
CA GLU A 527 23.06 -10.44 0.96
C GLU A 527 24.57 -10.72 0.97
N GLN A 528 25.03 -11.51 1.94
CA GLN A 528 26.44 -11.87 2.05
C GLN A 528 26.61 -13.19 2.78
N GLU A 529 27.41 -14.10 2.22
CA GLU A 529 27.85 -15.31 2.90
C GLU A 529 28.86 -14.96 4.00
N ALA A 530 28.68 -15.54 5.19
CA ALA A 530 29.60 -15.46 6.31
C ALA A 530 30.20 -16.84 6.64
N GLY A 531 31.28 -16.87 7.40
CA GLY A 531 31.86 -18.14 7.85
C GLY A 531 30.89 -18.94 8.75
N ALA A 532 30.93 -20.28 8.63
CA ALA A 532 30.04 -21.18 9.38
C ALA A 532 30.32 -21.25 10.90
N GLY A 533 31.56 -20.99 11.32
CA GLY A 533 31.96 -21.04 12.72
C GLY A 533 31.39 -19.88 13.55
N PRO A 534 31.32 -20.01 14.89
CA PRO A 534 30.97 -18.89 15.76
C PRO A 534 31.92 -17.71 15.55
N ALA A 535 31.36 -16.53 15.29
CA ALA A 535 32.12 -15.32 15.01
C ALA A 535 31.42 -14.08 15.58
N THR A 536 32.16 -12.98 15.66
CA THR A 536 31.60 -11.65 15.91
C THR A 536 31.32 -10.99 14.57
N LEU A 537 30.07 -10.71 14.27
CA LEU A 537 29.71 -9.89 13.12
C LEU A 537 29.63 -8.43 13.54
N GLY A 538 29.98 -7.54 12.61
CA GLY A 538 29.81 -6.10 12.77
C GLY A 538 29.17 -5.51 11.52
N LEU A 539 28.14 -4.68 11.70
CA LEU A 539 27.47 -3.98 10.61
C LEU A 539 27.51 -2.48 10.87
N THR A 540 27.98 -1.71 9.89
CA THR A 540 27.87 -0.25 9.87
C THR A 540 26.91 0.15 8.77
N ILE A 541 25.96 1.05 9.07
CA ILE A 541 25.10 1.72 8.09
C ILE A 541 25.20 3.22 8.29
N ASP A 542 25.62 3.90 7.22
CA ASP A 542 25.57 5.34 7.07
C ASP A 542 24.41 5.73 6.16
N ALA A 543 23.70 6.78 6.55
CA ALA A 543 22.71 7.43 5.71
C ALA A 543 22.82 8.95 5.85
N GLY A 544 22.74 9.66 4.74
CA GLY A 544 22.69 11.12 4.70
C GLY A 544 21.58 11.60 3.77
N ARG A 545 20.92 12.70 4.13
CA ARG A 545 19.93 13.36 3.30
C ARG A 545 20.06 14.88 3.41
N THR A 546 20.03 15.54 2.26
CA THR A 546 19.91 17.00 2.18
C THR A 546 18.90 17.35 1.12
N GLY A 547 18.16 18.44 1.32
CA GLY A 547 17.10 18.85 0.43
C GLY A 547 16.23 19.93 1.07
N PRO A 548 15.36 20.58 0.28
CA PRO A 548 14.53 21.69 0.77
C PRO A 548 13.52 21.28 1.85
N MET A 549 13.26 19.99 2.01
CA MET A 549 12.27 19.43 2.93
C MET A 549 12.88 18.53 4.04
N TYR A 550 14.21 18.60 4.22
CA TYR A 550 14.94 17.91 5.28
C TYR A 550 15.69 18.92 6.15
N HIS A 551 15.16 19.19 7.34
CA HIS A 551 15.86 19.99 8.36
C HIS A 551 16.46 19.11 9.46
N GLN A 552 15.72 18.08 9.86
CA GLN A 552 16.02 17.27 11.03
C GLN A 552 16.35 15.83 10.64
N SER A 553 17.15 15.16 11.47
CA SER A 553 17.67 13.80 11.22
C SER A 553 18.30 13.73 9.83
N THR A 554 19.26 14.63 9.58
CA THR A 554 19.89 14.85 8.26
C THR A 554 20.92 13.78 7.95
N ALA A 555 21.46 13.11 8.97
CA ALA A 555 22.32 11.95 8.81
C ALA A 555 22.19 10.99 9.99
N SER A 556 22.49 9.72 9.75
CA SER A 556 22.65 8.70 10.77
C SER A 556 23.90 7.86 10.48
N HIS A 557 24.66 7.54 11.54
CA HIS A 557 25.75 6.57 11.52
C HIS A 557 25.46 5.53 12.60
N THR A 558 25.24 4.28 12.20
CA THR A 558 24.85 3.21 13.12
C THR A 558 25.78 2.02 12.99
N GLU A 559 26.33 1.56 14.10
CA GLU A 559 27.22 0.42 14.20
C GLU A 559 26.61 -0.62 15.13
N TRP A 560 26.48 -1.85 14.64
CA TRP A 560 26.12 -3.02 15.42
C TRP A 560 27.31 -3.96 15.53
N THR A 561 27.46 -4.62 16.67
CA THR A 561 28.24 -5.87 16.75
C THR A 561 27.46 -6.93 17.52
N TRP A 562 27.54 -8.19 17.09
CA TRP A 562 26.83 -9.30 17.73
C TRP A 562 27.53 -10.63 17.46
N LYS A 563 27.12 -11.68 18.19
CA LYS A 563 27.59 -13.05 17.96
C LYS A 563 26.64 -13.76 16.99
N SER A 564 27.19 -14.39 15.95
CA SER A 564 26.45 -15.19 14.98
C SER A 564 27.23 -16.46 14.62
N GLN A 565 26.51 -17.45 14.10
CA GLN A 565 27.04 -18.74 13.63
C GLN A 565 26.07 -19.33 12.59
N HIS A 566 26.48 -20.39 11.91
CA HIS A 566 25.65 -21.13 10.96
C HIS A 566 24.25 -21.47 11.53
N VAL A 567 23.20 -21.32 10.70
CA VAL A 567 21.81 -21.59 11.08
C VAL A 567 21.19 -22.65 10.17
N GLU A 568 20.88 -23.82 10.71
CA GLU A 568 20.15 -24.88 10.00
C GLU A 568 18.92 -25.30 10.81
N GLY A 569 17.81 -25.62 10.12
CA GLY A 569 16.59 -26.13 10.75
C GLY A 569 15.75 -25.10 11.53
N ALA A 570 16.11 -23.82 11.50
CA ALA A 570 15.28 -22.75 12.06
C ALA A 570 14.10 -22.42 11.14
N THR A 571 12.97 -22.03 11.73
CA THR A 571 11.79 -21.62 10.97
C THR A 571 11.13 -20.42 11.62
N LEU A 572 10.96 -19.35 10.86
CA LEU A 572 10.28 -18.14 11.31
C LEU A 572 8.76 -18.34 11.50
N PRO A 573 8.11 -17.59 12.40
CA PRO A 573 6.65 -17.61 12.53
C PRO A 573 5.95 -17.14 11.22
N PRO A 574 4.67 -17.47 10.99
CA PRO A 574 3.96 -17.16 9.73
C PRO A 574 3.95 -15.67 9.33
N ALA A 575 3.97 -14.78 10.33
CA ALA A 575 4.07 -13.35 10.13
C ALA A 575 5.37 -12.89 9.45
N LEU A 576 6.43 -13.69 9.53
CA LEU A 576 7.76 -13.33 9.08
C LEU A 576 8.23 -14.27 7.98
N TYR A 577 9.10 -13.76 7.11
CA TYR A 577 9.74 -14.57 6.08
C TYR A 577 11.19 -14.15 5.87
N CYS A 578 11.96 -15.05 5.28
CA CYS A 578 13.37 -14.84 4.98
C CYS A 578 13.50 -14.30 3.56
N ALA A 579 12.83 -14.95 2.62
CA ALA A 579 13.05 -14.77 1.20
C ALA A 579 11.77 -15.03 0.39
N ARG A 580 11.64 -14.37 -0.76
CA ARG A 580 10.56 -14.67 -1.70
C ARG A 580 10.87 -15.96 -2.46
N GLY A 581 9.96 -16.92 -2.43
CA GLY A 581 10.03 -18.16 -3.21
C GLY A 581 8.97 -18.22 -4.29
N GLU A 582 9.17 -19.07 -5.31
CA GLU A 582 8.20 -19.31 -6.40
C GLU A 582 6.86 -19.88 -5.88
N ASN A 583 6.88 -20.58 -4.73
CA ASN A 583 5.70 -21.20 -4.11
C ASN A 583 5.24 -20.46 -2.84
N GLY A 584 5.63 -19.20 -2.67
CA GLY A 584 5.32 -18.39 -1.49
C GLY A 584 6.55 -18.04 -0.63
N PRO A 585 6.34 -17.44 0.56
CA PRO A 585 7.44 -17.00 1.41
C PRO A 585 8.24 -18.18 1.97
N ASP A 586 9.56 -18.18 1.77
CA ASP A 586 10.48 -19.06 2.49
C ASP A 586 10.71 -18.54 3.90
N ARG A 587 10.61 -19.42 4.89
CA ARG A 587 10.72 -19.12 6.33
C ARG A 587 11.90 -19.84 6.98
N THR A 588 12.75 -20.50 6.21
CA THR A 588 13.83 -21.35 6.72
C THR A 588 15.07 -20.52 7.07
N CYS A 589 14.98 -19.72 8.14
CA CYS A 589 16.08 -18.91 8.67
C CYS A 589 15.83 -18.54 10.14
N ALA A 590 16.81 -17.88 10.76
CA ALA A 590 16.67 -17.22 12.05
C ALA A 590 16.94 -15.72 11.93
N VAL A 591 16.35 -14.92 12.82
CA VAL A 591 16.62 -13.48 12.94
C VAL A 591 17.90 -13.27 13.75
N GLU A 592 18.80 -12.46 13.23
CA GLU A 592 20.05 -12.12 13.91
C GLU A 592 19.78 -11.25 15.16
N PRO A 593 20.50 -11.45 16.29
CA PRO A 593 20.21 -10.81 17.58
C PRO A 593 20.76 -9.37 17.66
N LEU A 594 20.52 -8.55 16.64
CA LEU A 594 20.90 -7.14 16.67
C LEU A 594 20.02 -6.37 17.65
N LEU A 595 20.64 -5.41 18.35
CA LEU A 595 19.91 -4.46 19.19
C LEU A 595 19.15 -3.44 18.35
N THR A 596 18.01 -2.98 18.87
CA THR A 596 17.20 -1.90 18.32
C THR A 596 17.12 -0.75 19.32
N LEU A 597 17.05 0.49 18.82
CA LEU A 597 16.83 1.69 19.64
C LEU A 597 15.45 2.28 19.34
N GLY A 598 14.91 3.02 20.29
CA GLY A 598 13.67 3.79 20.12
C GLY A 598 13.71 5.03 21.01
N TYR A 599 13.33 6.16 20.45
CA TYR A 599 13.51 7.49 21.01
C TYR A 599 12.17 8.17 21.26
N ALA A 600 12.01 8.75 22.44
CA ALA A 600 10.89 9.61 22.77
C ALA A 600 11.37 10.89 23.44
N VAL A 601 11.54 11.94 22.63
CA VAL A 601 11.87 13.29 23.12
C VAL A 601 10.67 13.87 23.88
N GLY A 602 10.92 14.28 25.12
CA GLY A 602 9.94 14.88 26.00
C GLY A 602 9.48 16.25 25.49
N GLY A 603 8.16 16.49 25.49
CA GLY A 603 7.60 17.79 25.11
C GLY A 603 7.70 18.14 23.62
N LEU A 604 8.08 17.19 22.75
CA LEU A 604 8.21 17.41 21.31
C LEU A 604 6.88 17.89 20.71
N ARG A 605 6.92 19.08 20.10
CA ARG A 605 5.77 19.67 19.40
C ARG A 605 5.60 19.03 18.02
N PRO A 606 4.41 19.12 17.39
CA PRO A 606 4.19 18.58 16.04
C PRO A 606 5.13 19.14 14.97
N ASP A 607 5.72 20.32 15.18
CA ASP A 607 6.74 20.90 14.29
C ASP A 607 8.15 20.33 14.51
N GLY A 608 8.29 19.27 15.31
CA GLY A 608 9.56 18.62 15.59
C GLY A 608 10.45 19.39 16.57
N SER A 609 9.91 20.38 17.30
CA SER A 609 10.71 21.24 18.18
C SER A 609 10.39 21.10 19.68
N THR A 610 11.37 21.41 20.53
CA THR A 610 11.23 21.59 21.98
C THR A 610 11.72 22.97 22.43
N VAL A 611 11.44 23.36 23.69
CA VAL A 611 11.92 24.62 24.27
C VAL A 611 13.37 24.47 24.74
N ALA A 612 14.19 25.51 24.57
CA ALA A 612 15.54 25.58 25.12
C ALA A 612 15.61 25.39 26.64
N GLY A 613 16.72 24.81 27.12
CA GLY A 613 16.93 24.49 28.54
C GLY A 613 16.87 23.00 28.83
N PRO A 614 16.28 22.56 29.96
CA PRO A 614 16.19 21.15 30.33
C PRO A 614 15.49 20.31 29.28
N GLN A 615 16.14 19.22 28.87
CA GLN A 615 15.65 18.23 27.92
C GLN A 615 15.52 16.88 28.62
N GLY A 616 14.52 16.10 28.20
CA GLY A 616 14.35 14.71 28.61
C GLY A 616 14.18 13.81 27.39
N LEU A 617 14.87 12.68 27.39
CA LEU A 617 14.76 11.65 26.36
C LEU A 617 14.48 10.30 27.02
N ASP A 618 13.35 9.70 26.70
CA ASP A 618 13.12 8.28 26.99
C ASP A 618 13.72 7.45 25.84
N LEU A 619 14.57 6.48 26.21
CA LEU A 619 15.24 5.55 25.30
C LEU A 619 14.75 4.13 25.59
N THR A 620 14.35 3.42 24.54
CA THR A 620 14.05 1.98 24.60
C THR A 620 15.12 1.22 23.82
N VAL A 621 15.73 0.23 24.48
CA VAL A 621 16.68 -0.69 23.86
C VAL A 621 16.05 -2.08 23.84
N GLY A 622 16.01 -2.70 22.67
CA GLY A 622 15.45 -4.03 22.47
C GLY A 622 16.26 -4.83 21.47
N HIS A 623 15.63 -5.81 20.85
CA HIS A 623 16.20 -6.64 19.80
C HIS A 623 15.24 -6.73 18.61
N LEU A 624 15.77 -7.12 17.45
CA LEU A 624 14.94 -7.41 16.28
C LEU A 624 13.84 -8.43 16.63
N GLN A 625 12.65 -8.23 16.05
CA GLN A 625 11.50 -9.10 16.30
C GLN A 625 11.84 -10.57 15.99
N ALA A 626 11.50 -11.47 16.93
CA ALA A 626 11.77 -12.91 16.85
C ALA A 626 13.25 -13.34 16.87
N SER A 627 14.18 -12.44 17.21
CA SER A 627 15.56 -12.83 17.51
C SER A 627 15.69 -13.45 18.91
N ALA A 628 16.83 -14.10 19.17
CA ALA A 628 17.21 -14.42 20.54
C ALA A 628 17.45 -13.12 21.32
N ALA A 629 16.68 -12.91 22.39
CA ALA A 629 16.82 -11.73 23.24
C ALA A 629 17.67 -12.03 24.47
N ALA A 630 18.55 -11.10 24.84
CA ALA A 630 19.31 -11.12 26.08
C ALA A 630 19.00 -9.86 26.92
N PRO A 631 19.13 -9.90 28.25
CA PRO A 631 18.92 -8.71 29.06
C PRO A 631 19.83 -7.55 28.63
N VAL A 632 19.25 -6.38 28.39
CA VAL A 632 20.01 -5.15 28.15
C VAL A 632 20.72 -4.76 29.45
N THR A 633 22.03 -4.55 29.39
CA THR A 633 22.89 -4.34 30.56
C THR A 633 23.37 -2.89 30.71
N ALA A 634 23.47 -2.15 29.62
CA ALA A 634 23.93 -0.76 29.64
C ALA A 634 23.36 0.06 28.48
N ALA A 635 23.16 1.35 28.73
CA ALA A 635 22.95 2.37 27.72
C ALA A 635 23.59 3.69 28.16
N THR A 636 24.20 4.40 27.23
CA THR A 636 24.71 5.77 27.41
C THR A 636 24.11 6.68 26.34
N VAL A 637 23.93 7.95 26.70
CA VAL A 637 23.44 8.98 25.79
C VAL A 637 24.40 10.15 25.86
N GLN A 638 24.90 10.55 24.70
CA GLN A 638 25.63 11.80 24.50
C GLN A 638 24.81 12.71 23.59
N TYR A 639 24.97 14.01 23.77
CA TYR A 639 24.33 15.03 22.96
C TYR A 639 25.33 16.06 22.48
N SER A 640 25.02 16.71 21.37
CA SER A 640 25.79 17.82 20.82
C SER A 640 24.83 18.92 20.36
N THR A 641 25.20 20.17 20.65
CA THR A 641 24.46 21.37 20.25
C THR A 641 25.19 22.19 19.19
N ASP A 642 26.39 21.75 18.79
CA ASP A 642 27.24 22.38 17.77
C ASP A 642 27.65 21.38 16.67
N GLY A 643 27.12 20.16 16.73
CA GLY A 643 27.40 19.06 15.80
C GLY A 643 28.80 18.43 15.91
N THR A 644 29.68 18.95 16.77
CA THR A 644 31.11 18.56 16.79
C THR A 644 31.62 18.21 18.18
N THR A 645 31.10 18.85 19.23
CA THR A 645 31.43 18.61 20.63
C THR A 645 30.35 17.76 21.28
N TRP A 646 30.75 16.65 21.90
CA TRP A 646 29.84 15.71 22.56
C TRP A 646 29.90 15.85 24.09
N GLN A 647 28.72 15.85 24.71
CA GLN A 647 28.55 15.92 26.17
C GLN A 647 27.73 14.72 26.64
N ASP A 648 28.07 14.17 27.80
CA ASP A 648 27.31 13.07 28.39
C ASP A 648 26.01 13.58 29.01
N ALA A 649 24.90 12.88 28.76
CA ALA A 649 23.65 13.07 29.47
C ALA A 649 23.62 12.22 30.75
N ALA A 650 22.83 12.64 31.74
CA ALA A 650 22.60 11.84 32.93
C ALA A 650 21.58 10.73 32.61
N VAL A 651 22.04 9.48 32.51
CA VAL A 651 21.19 8.34 32.15
C VAL A 651 20.78 7.54 33.39
N THR A 652 19.48 7.26 33.52
CA THR A 652 18.91 6.41 34.56
C THR A 652 18.18 5.24 33.94
N ALA A 653 18.49 4.02 34.39
CA ALA A 653 17.77 2.82 33.97
C ALA A 653 16.40 2.75 34.65
N ARG A 654 15.35 2.50 33.87
CA ARG A 654 13.97 2.26 34.36
C ARG A 654 13.58 0.77 34.33
N GLY A 655 14.48 -0.09 33.86
CA GLY A 655 14.28 -1.54 33.75
C GLY A 655 13.66 -1.95 32.41
N GLY A 656 13.77 -3.24 32.06
CA GLY A 656 13.18 -3.79 30.83
C GLY A 656 13.72 -3.18 29.54
N GLY A 657 14.99 -2.74 29.51
CA GLY A 657 15.58 -2.05 28.36
C GLY A 657 15.18 -0.57 28.23
N VAL A 658 14.44 -0.01 29.19
CA VAL A 658 14.05 1.40 29.18
C VAL A 658 15.02 2.23 30.01
N PHE A 659 15.42 3.37 29.47
CA PHE A 659 16.30 4.36 30.09
C PHE A 659 15.72 5.76 29.93
N HIS A 660 16.10 6.66 30.84
CA HIS A 660 15.79 8.07 30.74
C HIS A 660 17.07 8.88 30.81
N ALA A 661 17.24 9.80 29.86
CA ALA A 661 18.37 10.71 29.81
C ALA A 661 17.90 12.14 30.06
N ASP A 662 18.52 12.80 31.03
CA ASP A 662 18.36 14.22 31.34
C ASP A 662 19.60 15.00 30.89
N PHE A 663 19.40 16.12 30.21
CA PHE A 663 20.47 17.02 29.79
C PHE A 663 19.97 18.45 29.58
N ALA A 664 20.89 19.40 29.34
CA ALA A 664 20.55 20.79 29.06
C ALA A 664 20.97 21.18 27.65
N ALA A 665 20.00 21.58 26.82
CA ALA A 665 20.23 22.20 25.52
C ALA A 665 20.17 23.72 25.68
N ALA A 666 21.19 24.29 26.32
CA ALA A 666 21.37 25.73 26.47
C ALA A 666 22.86 26.07 26.41
N THR A 667 23.26 26.93 25.46
CA THR A 667 24.61 27.50 25.41
C THR A 667 24.53 29.01 25.15
N GLU A 668 25.54 29.79 25.57
CA GLU A 668 25.60 31.24 25.31
C GLU A 668 25.64 31.57 23.79
N ALA A 669 25.99 30.59 22.95
CA ALA A 669 25.97 30.67 21.49
C ALA A 669 24.65 30.17 20.85
N PHE A 670 23.71 29.67 21.65
CA PHE A 670 22.51 28.97 21.17
C PHE A 670 21.47 29.97 20.63
N ARG A 671 21.34 30.05 19.30
CA ARG A 671 20.36 30.87 18.57
C ARG A 671 19.18 30.06 18.02
N GLY A 672 18.79 28.97 18.70
CA GLY A 672 17.80 28.01 18.21
C GLY A 672 18.39 27.05 17.17
N LEU A 673 19.18 26.08 17.65
CA LEU A 673 19.89 25.10 16.82
C LEU A 673 19.39 23.68 17.12
N ASP A 674 19.78 22.73 16.28
CA ASP A 674 19.40 21.33 16.42
C ASP A 674 20.29 20.59 17.43
N VAL A 675 19.72 19.60 18.12
CA VAL A 675 20.42 18.68 19.00
C VAL A 675 20.77 17.42 18.21
N SER A 676 22.04 17.07 18.14
CA SER A 676 22.49 15.76 17.66
C SER A 676 22.61 14.79 18.83
N LEU A 677 22.30 13.51 18.59
CA LEU A 677 22.33 12.46 19.61
C LEU A 677 23.34 11.38 19.24
N ARG A 678 24.02 10.83 20.23
CA ARG A 678 24.80 9.59 20.11
C ARG A 678 24.42 8.66 21.26
N VAL A 679 23.95 7.47 20.93
CA VAL A 679 23.54 6.46 21.90
C VAL A 679 24.37 5.20 21.71
N THR A 680 24.87 4.65 22.80
CA THR A 680 25.50 3.33 22.81
C THR A 680 24.76 2.43 23.78
N ALA A 681 24.44 1.20 23.37
CA ALA A 681 23.80 0.22 24.24
C ALA A 681 24.43 -1.17 24.07
N ALA A 682 24.29 -2.00 25.11
CA ALA A 682 24.83 -3.36 25.15
C ALA A 682 23.89 -4.32 25.90
N ASP A 683 23.95 -5.60 25.54
CA ASP A 683 23.24 -6.67 26.25
C ASP A 683 24.20 -7.68 26.93
N ALA A 684 23.61 -8.63 27.65
CA ALA A 684 24.35 -9.67 28.37
C ALA A 684 24.95 -10.75 27.45
N ALA A 685 24.51 -10.83 26.18
CA ALA A 685 25.07 -11.75 25.18
C ALA A 685 26.28 -11.15 24.44
N GLY A 686 26.57 -9.86 24.70
CA GLY A 686 27.68 -9.14 24.08
C GLY A 686 27.32 -8.48 22.75
N ALA A 687 26.02 -8.36 22.42
CA ALA A 687 25.59 -7.51 21.32
C ALA A 687 25.69 -6.04 21.75
N THR A 688 26.08 -5.19 20.81
CA THR A 688 26.16 -3.74 21.01
C THR A 688 25.58 -2.98 19.83
N ILE A 689 25.07 -1.78 20.08
CA ILE A 689 24.72 -0.80 19.07
C ILE A 689 25.29 0.56 19.48
N THR A 690 25.86 1.29 18.53
CA THR A 690 26.17 2.71 18.66
C THR A 690 25.53 3.47 17.50
N GLU A 691 24.63 4.40 17.79
CA GLU A 691 23.91 5.19 16.79
C GLU A 691 24.18 6.67 17.03
N THR A 692 24.61 7.39 15.99
CA THR A 692 24.70 8.85 15.98
C THR A 692 23.66 9.39 14.99
N ILE A 693 22.80 10.31 15.45
CA ILE A 693 21.80 11.02 14.64
C ILE A 693 22.17 12.50 14.63
N THR A 694 22.44 13.04 13.44
CA THR A 694 22.72 14.46 13.21
C THR A 694 21.41 15.24 13.11
N ASP A 695 21.35 16.39 13.77
CA ASP A 695 20.17 17.28 13.83
C ASP A 695 18.91 16.52 14.28
N ALA A 696 19.04 15.67 15.29
CA ALA A 696 18.04 14.71 15.74
C ALA A 696 16.67 15.37 15.99
N TYR A 697 16.65 16.55 16.63
CA TYR A 697 15.45 17.39 16.78
C TYR A 697 15.84 18.85 17.03
N HIS A 698 14.87 19.77 16.86
CA HIS A 698 15.11 21.21 16.96
C HIS A 698 14.77 21.75 18.35
N VAL A 699 15.50 22.79 18.77
CA VAL A 699 15.22 23.50 20.02
C VAL A 699 15.07 24.99 19.74
N TYR A 700 13.93 25.58 20.11
CA TYR A 700 13.67 27.01 19.91
C TYR A 700 13.80 27.81 21.21
N LEU A 701 14.09 29.10 21.07
CA LEU A 701 14.06 30.05 22.17
C LEU A 701 12.61 30.41 22.50
N SER A 702 12.25 30.33 23.79
CA SER A 702 10.91 30.61 24.31
C SER A 702 10.42 32.03 24.06
#